data_AF-A0A917VVS6-F1
#
_entry.id   AF-A0A917VVS6-F1
#
_cell.length_a   1.000
_cell.length_b   1.000
_cell.length_c   1.000
_cell.angle_alpha   90.00
_cell.angle_beta   90.00
_cell.angle_gamma   90.00
#
_symmetry.space_group_name_H-M   'P 1'
#
loop_
_entity.id
_entity.type
_entity.pdbx_description
1 polymer ?
#
loop_
_entity_poly.entity_id
_entity_poly.type
_entity_poly.pdbx_seq_one_letter_code
_entity_poly.pdbx_strand_id
1 'polypeptide(L)'
;MGIVAELALTVRLNPSAADARRGVVRLHPEALTALGLREWDGISLVGTRRTAAVVGRAPAGTPAGTALLDDVTLSNAGLRENAGVVIAPAVVYGARCIRVSGSRHATQSIPAATLRQALLGKVVTVGDTVSLLPRELGPDIPSSVASQALSRAFGIAWTSELLTVVATEPAGAPVSVQPNTAVEWTAGVVAGDEPVPVRVNERPGPGQPLAPSHPETIVGSEMPGAVPVEKAPYTELKVEDLAGAQQQAAKLAEWLSLALDEPELLKALGATPRLGVLITGPAGVGKASLARAVAAPRRIVELDGPAVGAAESGARLRAVAAAAAAAGSGRGGILLVTDIDALLPEPAEPVATLILDQLRAAVAEPCVALLATTAHPAAIDRRLRAPDLCDRELALALPTAAIRRALLEQLLRKVPTGELRLDEIALSAPGFVAADLAALCREAALRAAARASRDSTEPQLEQEDLSGALEVIRPLSRSGTEELAIGSLGLDDVGDMAETKQALTESVLWPLRHPDSFARLGIEPPRGVLLYGPPGCGKTFLVRALAGSGQLSVHTVKGAELMDKWVGSSERAVRELFQRARDSAPSLIFLDEVDALAPRRGQSSDSGVGDRVVAALLTELDGVEPLRDVVVVGATNRPDLIDPALLRPGRLERLVFVPPPGADAREAILRTTGRAVPLAESVDLARLAIDLDGFSAADCAALLREAALSAMRRDVDAADVTAADIAAARRAVRPSLDREQVESLRRYAESRY
;
A
#
# COMPACT_ATOMS: atom_id res chain seq x y z
N MET A 1 -1.67 18.31 23.00
CA MET A 1 -0.65 18.71 22.02
C MET A 1 0.48 17.70 22.16
N GLY A 2 0.38 16.58 21.45
CA GLY A 2 1.33 15.46 21.60
C GLY A 2 2.69 15.88 21.05
N ILE A 3 3.75 15.71 21.84
CA ILE A 3 5.13 15.93 21.40
C ILE A 3 5.39 14.88 20.32
N VAL A 4 5.52 15.32 19.06
CA VAL A 4 5.98 14.44 17.98
C VAL A 4 7.42 14.08 18.32
N ALA A 5 7.74 12.79 18.39
CA ALA A 5 9.09 12.34 18.66
C ALA A 5 9.98 12.73 17.47
N GLU A 6 11.02 13.52 17.72
CA GLU A 6 12.01 13.93 16.74
C GLU A 6 13.42 13.55 17.24
N LEU A 7 14.29 13.13 16.32
CA LEU A 7 15.69 12.80 16.62
C LEU A 7 16.62 13.57 15.70
N ALA A 8 17.67 14.15 16.29
CA ALA A 8 18.79 14.70 15.54
C ALA A 8 19.84 13.61 15.36
N LEU A 9 20.15 13.26 14.11
CA LEU A 9 21.13 12.23 13.76
C LEU A 9 22.19 12.81 12.81
N THR A 10 23.33 12.15 12.71
CA THR A 10 24.37 12.49 11.73
C THR A 10 24.14 11.69 10.46
N VAL A 11 24.11 12.35 9.30
CA VAL A 11 23.95 11.63 8.02
C VAL A 11 25.27 11.08 7.53
N ARG A 12 25.25 9.86 7.00
CA ARG A 12 26.32 9.30 6.19
C ARG A 12 25.78 8.83 4.86
N LEU A 13 26.62 8.85 3.83
CA LEU A 13 26.26 8.29 2.54
C LEU A 13 26.11 6.78 2.69
N ASN A 14 24.99 6.23 2.21
CA ASN A 14 24.81 4.79 2.15
C ASN A 14 25.62 4.23 0.98
N PRO A 15 26.67 3.41 1.21
CA PRO A 15 27.46 2.82 0.14
C PRO A 15 26.72 1.65 -0.54
N SER A 16 25.59 1.21 0.01
CA SER A 16 24.81 0.10 -0.54
C SER A 16 24.17 0.51 -1.86
N ALA A 17 24.67 -0.06 -2.95
CA ALA A 17 24.04 0.08 -4.26
C ALA A 17 22.56 -0.39 -4.23
N ALA A 18 22.17 -1.30 -3.33
CA ALA A 18 20.80 -1.83 -3.26
C ALA A 18 19.76 -0.79 -2.80
N ASP A 19 20.21 0.21 -2.06
CA ASP A 19 19.35 1.25 -1.48
C ASP A 19 19.43 2.59 -2.25
N ALA A 20 20.36 2.72 -3.20
CA ALA A 20 20.61 3.96 -3.92
C ALA A 20 19.35 4.45 -4.67
N ARG A 21 19.10 5.76 -4.65
CA ARG A 21 18.03 6.46 -5.41
C ARG A 21 16.61 5.90 -5.26
N ARG A 22 16.35 5.21 -4.14
CA ARG A 22 15.05 4.63 -3.81
C ARG A 22 14.27 5.49 -2.82
N GLY A 23 14.94 6.44 -2.15
CA GLY A 23 14.32 7.20 -1.07
C GLY A 23 14.12 6.36 0.20
N VAL A 24 15.03 5.41 0.45
CA VAL A 24 15.05 4.58 1.66
C VAL A 24 16.16 5.08 2.59
N VAL A 25 15.79 5.45 3.81
CA VAL A 25 16.73 5.91 4.85
C VAL A 25 16.94 4.79 5.83
N ARG A 26 18.20 4.37 6.01
CA ARG A 26 18.54 3.31 6.95
C ARG A 26 18.83 3.89 8.33
N LEU A 27 18.03 3.50 9.32
CA LEU A 27 18.20 3.91 10.73
C LEU A 27 18.57 2.74 11.62
N HIS A 28 19.37 3.04 12.64
CA HIS A 28 19.67 2.08 13.69
C HIS A 28 18.37 1.64 14.40
N PRO A 29 18.24 0.38 14.84
CA PRO A 29 17.00 -0.08 15.45
C PRO A 29 16.63 0.65 16.75
N GLU A 30 17.61 1.22 17.45
CA GLU A 30 17.39 2.11 18.59
C GLU A 30 16.67 3.41 18.17
N ALA A 31 17.11 4.05 17.08
CA ALA A 31 16.48 5.24 16.54
C ALA A 31 15.05 4.96 16.03
N LEU A 32 14.81 3.79 15.41
CA LEU A 32 13.47 3.34 15.04
C LEU A 32 12.56 3.23 16.26
N THR A 33 13.05 2.56 17.31
CA THR A 33 12.31 2.35 18.55
C THR A 33 11.99 3.67 19.26
N ALA A 34 12.97 4.57 19.33
CA ALA A 34 12.85 5.90 19.91
C ALA A 34 11.79 6.76 19.18
N LEU A 35 11.77 6.74 17.84
CA LEU A 35 10.76 7.44 17.02
C LEU A 35 9.41 6.71 16.96
N GLY A 36 9.33 5.47 17.46
CA GLY A 36 8.13 4.64 17.36
C GLY A 36 7.81 4.18 15.94
N LEU A 37 8.82 4.18 15.06
CA LEU A 37 8.71 3.81 13.66
C LEU A 37 8.93 2.32 13.45
N ARG A 38 8.28 1.78 12.42
CA ARG A 38 8.56 0.45 11.86
C ARG A 38 9.25 0.63 10.51
N GLU A 39 9.86 -0.44 10.01
CA GLU A 39 10.33 -0.45 8.63
C GLU A 39 9.18 -0.09 7.68
N TRP A 40 9.50 0.74 6.70
CA TRP A 40 8.63 1.29 5.65
C TRP A 40 7.69 2.40 6.06
N ASP A 41 7.70 2.81 7.33
CA ASP A 41 6.97 4.01 7.74
C ASP A 41 7.55 5.25 7.04
N GLY A 42 6.66 6.20 6.74
CA GLY A 42 7.02 7.49 6.18
C GLY A 42 7.72 8.35 7.21
N ILE A 43 8.81 9.00 6.81
CA ILE A 43 9.55 9.93 7.64
C ILE A 43 9.73 11.26 6.92
N SER A 44 9.77 12.34 7.70
CA SER A 44 10.20 13.66 7.25
C SER A 44 11.67 13.82 7.60
N LEU A 45 12.46 14.23 6.62
CA LEU A 45 13.85 14.64 6.80
C LEU A 45 13.91 16.16 6.74
N VAL A 46 14.45 16.79 7.77
CA VAL A 46 14.63 18.24 7.84
C VAL A 46 16.12 18.54 7.90
N GLY A 47 16.65 18.99 6.75
CA GLY A 47 17.98 19.57 6.63
C GLY A 47 17.88 21.07 6.33
N THR A 48 18.62 21.54 5.31
CA THR A 48 18.38 22.90 4.76
C THR A 48 17.08 22.96 3.96
N ARG A 49 16.65 21.80 3.46
CA ARG A 49 15.35 21.58 2.83
C ARG A 49 14.60 20.49 3.58
N ARG A 50 13.27 20.51 3.45
CA ARG A 50 12.41 19.44 3.93
C ARG A 50 12.09 18.50 2.78
N THR A 51 12.28 17.20 3.01
CA THR A 51 11.89 16.14 2.08
C THR A 51 11.30 14.98 2.88
N ALA A 52 10.81 13.96 2.18
CA ALA A 52 10.23 12.77 2.78
C ALA A 52 10.85 11.51 2.18
N ALA A 53 10.93 10.47 3.00
CA ALA A 53 11.48 9.19 2.63
C ALA A 53 10.75 8.07 3.37
N VAL A 54 11.09 6.83 3.06
CA VAL A 54 10.69 5.68 3.87
C VAL A 54 11.86 5.20 4.71
N VAL A 55 11.57 4.69 5.90
CA VAL A 55 12.62 4.21 6.80
C VAL A 55 12.87 2.71 6.61
N GLY A 56 14.11 2.27 6.68
CA GLY A 56 14.50 0.87 6.72
C GLY A 56 15.49 0.63 7.87
N ARG A 57 15.67 -0.63 8.26
CA ARG A 57 16.67 -0.99 9.28
C ARG A 57 18.08 -0.93 8.71
N ALA A 58 18.99 -0.31 9.46
CA ALA A 58 20.39 -0.22 9.08
C ALA A 58 21.16 -1.54 9.27
N PRO A 59 22.20 -1.80 8.45
CA PRO A 59 23.09 -2.94 8.62
C PRO A 59 23.76 -2.97 10.00
N ALA A 60 24.11 -4.16 10.47
CA ALA A 60 24.85 -4.35 11.71
C ALA A 60 26.17 -3.56 11.69
N GLY A 61 26.49 -2.88 12.79
CA GLY A 61 27.67 -2.01 12.91
C GLY A 61 27.46 -0.53 12.55
N THR A 62 26.25 -0.15 12.12
CA THR A 62 25.90 1.28 11.94
C THR A 62 25.65 1.93 13.32
N PRO A 63 26.31 3.04 13.68
CA PRO A 63 26.10 3.69 14.97
C PRO A 63 24.66 4.20 15.17
N ALA A 64 24.18 4.22 16.43
CA ALA A 64 22.82 4.65 16.77
C ALA A 64 22.51 6.11 16.36
N GLY A 65 23.49 7.00 16.53
CA GLY A 65 23.43 8.40 16.12
C GLY A 65 23.57 8.65 14.61
N THR A 66 23.61 7.60 13.77
CA THR A 66 23.84 7.72 12.31
C THR A 66 22.62 7.32 11.49
N ALA A 67 22.28 8.14 10.50
CA ALA A 67 21.30 7.83 9.45
C ALA A 67 22.03 7.63 8.11
N LEU A 68 21.81 6.51 7.42
CA LEU A 68 22.37 6.30 6.08
C LEU A 68 21.35 6.73 5.03
N LEU A 69 21.75 7.70 4.21
CA LEU A 69 20.95 8.27 3.13
C LEU A 69 21.64 8.01 1.79
N ASP A 70 20.86 7.82 0.73
CA ASP A 70 21.41 7.80 -0.63
C ASP A 70 21.78 9.21 -1.12
N ASP A 71 22.49 9.29 -2.24
CA ASP A 71 22.95 10.53 -2.88
C ASP A 71 21.80 11.50 -3.21
N VAL A 72 20.71 10.97 -3.75
CA VAL A 72 19.52 11.75 -4.13
C VAL A 72 18.78 12.29 -2.90
N THR A 73 18.66 11.50 -1.84
CA THR A 73 17.97 11.88 -0.59
C THR A 73 18.78 12.93 0.17
N LEU A 74 20.12 12.81 0.18
CA LEU A 74 21.00 13.86 0.70
C LEU A 74 20.80 15.18 -0.05
N SER A 75 20.77 15.13 -1.39
CA SER A 75 20.53 16.30 -2.24
C SER A 75 19.14 16.92 -1.98
N ASN A 76 18.10 16.10 -1.89
CA ASN A 76 16.72 16.55 -1.66
C ASN A 76 16.54 17.21 -0.28
N ALA A 77 17.20 16.68 0.75
CA ALA A 77 17.24 17.28 2.08
C ALA A 77 18.20 18.49 2.16
N GLY A 78 19.02 18.71 1.12
CA GLY A 78 20.05 19.74 1.07
C GLY A 78 21.11 19.55 2.16
N LEU A 79 21.53 18.30 2.36
CA LEU A 79 22.49 17.89 3.37
C LEU A 79 23.82 17.49 2.72
N ARG A 80 24.92 17.71 3.45
CA ARG A 80 26.24 17.17 3.12
C ARG A 80 26.52 15.96 4.00
N GLU A 81 27.43 15.11 3.57
CA GLU A 81 27.88 13.99 4.40
C GLU A 81 28.42 14.49 5.75
N ASN A 82 28.10 13.78 6.82
CA ASN A 82 28.38 14.12 8.22
C ASN A 82 27.65 15.37 8.77
N ALA A 83 26.65 15.89 8.06
CA ALA A 83 25.78 16.94 8.60
C ALA A 83 24.73 16.37 9.58
N GLY A 84 24.19 17.25 10.44
CA GLY A 84 23.03 16.91 11.26
C GLY A 84 21.73 16.92 10.45
N VAL A 85 20.86 15.96 10.69
CA VAL A 85 19.49 15.90 10.16
C VAL A 85 18.50 15.71 11.29
N VAL A 86 17.35 16.36 11.22
CA VAL A 86 16.23 16.06 12.10
C VAL A 86 15.27 15.11 11.40
N ILE A 87 14.94 14.01 12.05
CA ILE A 87 14.03 12.98 11.54
C ILE A 87 12.79 12.89 12.43
N ALA A 88 11.62 12.87 11.79
CA ALA A 88 10.32 12.75 12.44
C ALA A 88 9.38 11.83 11.66
N PRO A 89 8.42 11.14 12.31
CA PRO A 89 7.36 10.41 11.61
C PRO A 89 6.52 11.34 10.70
N ALA A 90 6.15 10.85 9.52
CA ALA A 90 5.36 11.61 8.55
C ALA A 90 4.23 10.78 7.95
N VAL A 91 3.05 11.41 7.80
CA VAL A 91 1.93 10.82 7.08
C VAL A 91 2.17 10.99 5.58
N VAL A 92 2.11 9.89 4.83
CA VAL A 92 2.27 9.86 3.38
C VAL A 92 0.93 9.55 2.73
N TYR A 93 0.47 10.42 1.83
CA TYR A 93 -0.80 10.26 1.12
C TYR A 93 -0.62 9.53 -0.22
N GLY A 94 -1.68 8.94 -0.76
CA GLY A 94 -1.69 8.50 -2.15
C GLY A 94 -1.80 9.70 -3.10
N ALA A 95 -0.91 9.80 -4.09
CA ALA A 95 -0.94 10.91 -5.03
C ALA A 95 -2.09 10.76 -6.04
N ARG A 96 -2.81 11.85 -6.31
CA ARG A 96 -3.74 11.95 -7.45
C ARG A 96 -3.00 12.31 -8.73
N CYS A 97 -2.15 13.35 -8.65
CA CYS A 97 -1.34 13.82 -9.75
C CYS A 97 0.06 14.20 -9.25
N ILE A 98 1.08 13.86 -10.03
CA ILE A 98 2.46 14.29 -9.83
C ILE A 98 2.94 14.85 -11.17
N ARG A 99 3.45 16.08 -11.15
CA ARG A 99 4.09 16.68 -12.32
C ARG A 99 5.59 16.68 -12.17
N VAL A 100 6.27 16.17 -13.18
CA VAL A 100 7.73 16.09 -13.24
C VAL A 100 8.30 16.92 -14.37
N SER A 101 9.50 17.43 -14.18
CA SER A 101 10.29 18.13 -15.20
C SER A 101 11.56 17.34 -15.50
N GLY A 102 11.98 17.36 -16.76
CA GLY A 102 13.18 16.69 -17.26
C GLY A 102 13.58 17.24 -18.61
N SER A 103 14.51 16.56 -19.26
CA SER A 103 15.05 16.92 -20.57
C SER A 103 13.98 16.81 -21.66
N ARG A 104 14.21 17.54 -22.76
CA ARG A 104 13.37 17.45 -23.96
C ARG A 104 13.32 16.02 -24.50
N HIS A 105 14.44 15.29 -24.44
CA HIS A 105 14.52 13.93 -24.93
C HIS A 105 13.65 12.99 -24.08
N ALA A 106 13.77 13.04 -22.75
CA ALA A 106 12.93 12.23 -21.87
C ALA A 106 11.43 12.55 -22.04
N THR A 107 11.09 13.84 -22.12
CA THR A 107 9.71 14.31 -22.33
C THR A 107 9.08 13.76 -23.62
N GLN A 108 9.87 13.57 -24.68
CA GLN A 108 9.39 13.07 -25.97
C GLN A 108 9.42 11.54 -26.09
N SER A 109 10.32 10.87 -25.35
CA SER A 109 10.58 9.43 -25.50
C SER A 109 9.92 8.56 -24.44
N ILE A 110 9.57 9.12 -23.26
CA ILE A 110 9.04 8.37 -22.13
C ILE A 110 7.55 8.71 -21.92
N PRO A 111 6.63 7.79 -22.23
CA PRO A 111 5.21 7.97 -21.96
C PRO A 111 4.90 8.11 -20.47
N ALA A 112 3.83 8.85 -20.14
CA ALA A 112 3.33 9.03 -18.78
C ALA A 112 3.12 7.71 -18.01
N ALA A 113 2.61 6.67 -18.69
CA ALA A 113 2.42 5.35 -18.10
C ALA A 113 3.74 4.70 -17.67
N THR A 114 4.81 4.89 -18.43
CA THR A 114 6.16 4.39 -18.10
C THR A 114 6.75 5.14 -16.91
N LEU A 115 6.55 6.46 -16.82
CA LEU A 115 6.93 7.24 -15.64
C LEU A 115 6.23 6.74 -14.38
N ARG A 116 4.92 6.53 -14.45
CA ARG A 116 4.11 6.00 -13.35
C ARG A 116 4.64 4.64 -12.88
N GLN A 117 4.95 3.74 -13.82
CA GLN A 117 5.51 2.42 -13.49
C GLN A 117 6.90 2.50 -12.85
N ALA A 118 7.76 3.41 -13.33
CA ALA A 118 9.12 3.57 -12.80
C ALA A 118 9.15 4.20 -11.41
N LEU A 119 8.21 5.10 -11.11
CA LEU A 119 8.12 5.80 -9.82
C LEU A 119 7.17 5.11 -8.82
N LEU A 120 6.51 4.03 -9.22
CA LEU A 120 5.50 3.34 -8.42
C LEU A 120 6.03 3.00 -7.01
N GLY A 121 5.29 3.42 -5.97
CA GLY A 121 5.62 3.21 -4.57
C GLY A 121 6.64 4.19 -3.98
N LYS A 122 7.31 5.03 -4.79
CA LYS A 122 8.23 6.06 -4.27
C LYS A 122 7.45 7.15 -3.55
N VAL A 123 8.05 7.63 -2.45
CA VAL A 123 7.56 8.79 -1.70
C VAL A 123 8.29 10.03 -2.20
N VAL A 124 7.53 11.07 -2.51
CA VAL A 124 8.05 12.30 -3.12
C VAL A 124 7.40 13.54 -2.51
N THR A 125 8.15 14.64 -2.54
CA THR A 125 7.74 15.98 -2.17
C THR A 125 8.04 16.95 -3.31
N VAL A 126 7.34 18.08 -3.36
CA VAL A 126 7.62 19.14 -4.34
C VAL A 126 9.07 19.63 -4.20
N GLY A 127 9.77 19.71 -5.33
CA GLY A 127 11.18 20.07 -5.44
C GLY A 127 12.15 18.89 -5.33
N ASP A 128 11.67 17.69 -5.01
CA ASP A 128 12.53 16.50 -4.93
C ASP A 128 13.04 16.09 -6.31
N THR A 129 14.26 15.61 -6.34
CA THR A 129 14.86 14.92 -7.46
C THR A 129 14.51 13.44 -7.37
N VAL A 130 14.04 12.85 -8.46
CA VAL A 130 13.65 11.43 -8.54
C VAL A 130 14.35 10.77 -9.72
N SER A 131 14.81 9.55 -9.51
CA SER A 131 15.40 8.75 -10.59
C SER A 131 14.39 7.75 -11.14
N LEU A 132 14.38 7.59 -12.46
CA LEU A 132 13.67 6.50 -13.13
C LEU A 132 14.40 5.16 -13.02
N LEU A 133 15.68 5.19 -12.60
CA LEU A 133 16.50 4.02 -12.33
C LEU A 133 16.75 3.85 -10.83
N PRO A 134 16.61 2.63 -10.27
CA PRO A 134 16.99 2.36 -8.89
C PRO A 134 18.51 2.36 -8.65
N ARG A 135 19.37 2.39 -9.69
CA ARG A 135 20.82 2.28 -9.53
C ARG A 135 21.57 3.03 -10.64
N GLU A 136 22.67 3.70 -10.29
CA GLU A 136 23.75 3.93 -11.25
C GLU A 136 24.50 2.61 -11.43
N LEU A 137 24.38 2.05 -12.63
CA LEU A 137 25.41 1.17 -13.15
C LEU A 137 26.62 2.09 -13.39
N GLY A 138 27.74 1.85 -12.70
CA GLY A 138 28.89 2.76 -12.66
C GLY A 138 29.43 3.18 -14.05
N PRO A 139 30.36 4.15 -14.09
CA PRO A 139 30.83 4.79 -15.32
C PRO A 139 31.43 3.81 -16.36
N ASP A 140 31.79 2.59 -15.95
CA ASP A 140 32.40 1.57 -16.81
C ASP A 140 31.41 0.60 -17.47
N ILE A 141 30.09 0.80 -17.33
CA ILE A 141 29.08 0.04 -18.09
C ILE A 141 28.35 0.95 -19.10
N PRO A 142 29.02 1.46 -20.15
CA PRO A 142 28.28 2.03 -21.26
C PRO A 142 27.50 0.89 -21.93
N SER A 143 26.17 0.95 -21.94
CA SER A 143 25.32 0.25 -22.92
C SER A 143 25.66 -1.25 -23.17
N SER A 144 26.05 -2.01 -22.13
CA SER A 144 26.52 -3.38 -22.33
C SER A 144 25.37 -4.31 -22.76
N VAL A 145 25.75 -5.44 -23.37
CA VAL A 145 24.82 -6.52 -23.79
C VAL A 145 23.91 -6.96 -22.64
N ALA A 146 24.37 -6.89 -21.39
CA ALA A 146 23.59 -7.20 -20.19
C ALA A 146 22.44 -6.20 -19.94
N SER A 147 22.71 -4.89 -20.05
CA SER A 147 21.67 -3.86 -19.93
C SER A 147 20.65 -3.95 -21.07
N GLN A 148 21.10 -4.31 -22.28
CA GLN A 148 20.21 -4.56 -23.42
C GLN A 148 19.39 -5.85 -23.26
N ALA A 149 19.96 -6.94 -22.74
CA ALA A 149 19.27 -8.20 -22.49
C ALA A 149 18.18 -8.06 -21.43
N LEU A 150 18.46 -7.34 -20.34
CA LEU A 150 17.50 -7.05 -19.28
C LEU A 150 16.43 -6.02 -19.69
N SER A 151 16.79 -5.00 -20.49
CA SER A 151 15.82 -4.10 -21.13
C SER A 151 14.86 -4.85 -22.04
N ARG A 152 15.35 -5.82 -22.82
CA ARG A 152 14.51 -6.70 -23.66
C ARG A 152 13.63 -7.63 -22.82
N ALA A 153 14.12 -8.13 -21.69
CA ALA A 153 13.37 -9.06 -20.84
C ALA A 153 12.24 -8.38 -20.05
N PHE A 154 12.46 -7.14 -19.57
CA PHE A 154 11.48 -6.42 -18.73
C PHE A 154 10.83 -5.20 -19.40
N GLY A 155 11.14 -4.91 -20.67
CA GLY A 155 10.38 -3.99 -21.53
C GLY A 155 10.49 -2.50 -21.19
N ILE A 156 11.59 -2.05 -20.57
CA ILE A 156 11.75 -0.65 -20.13
C ILE A 156 12.86 0.04 -20.93
N ALA A 157 12.56 1.23 -21.47
CA ALA A 157 13.55 2.16 -22.00
C ALA A 157 14.18 2.90 -20.81
N TRP A 158 15.33 2.43 -20.37
CA TRP A 158 16.03 2.94 -19.19
C TRP A 158 16.76 4.24 -19.51
N THR A 159 16.52 5.31 -18.73
CA THR A 159 17.39 6.48 -18.69
C THR A 159 17.86 6.71 -17.27
N SER A 160 19.13 7.08 -17.09
CA SER A 160 19.69 7.52 -15.79
C SER A 160 19.35 8.97 -15.47
N GLU A 161 18.46 9.56 -16.25
CA GLU A 161 18.08 10.95 -16.11
C GLU A 161 17.36 11.17 -14.77
N LEU A 162 17.81 12.20 -14.06
CA LEU A 162 17.17 12.68 -12.83
C LEU A 162 16.07 13.68 -13.21
N LEU A 163 14.87 13.44 -12.71
CA LEU A 163 13.72 14.30 -12.91
C LEU A 163 13.46 15.11 -11.65
N THR A 164 12.83 16.27 -11.79
CA THR A 164 12.44 17.11 -10.65
C THR A 164 10.92 17.10 -10.49
N VAL A 165 10.43 16.84 -9.28
CA VAL A 165 9.02 16.93 -8.94
C VAL A 165 8.63 18.41 -8.81
N VAL A 166 7.73 18.87 -9.66
CA VAL A 166 7.32 20.30 -9.72
C VAL A 166 6.02 20.53 -8.97
N ALA A 167 5.11 19.57 -9.00
CA ALA A 167 3.83 19.67 -8.29
C ALA A 167 3.34 18.28 -7.86
N THR A 168 2.60 18.26 -6.76
CA THR A 168 1.94 17.07 -6.23
C THR A 168 0.51 17.42 -5.81
N GLU A 169 -0.39 16.44 -5.94
CA GLU A 169 -1.75 16.52 -5.42
C GLU A 169 -2.02 15.31 -4.50
N PRO A 170 -2.32 15.52 -3.20
CA PRO A 170 -2.50 16.80 -2.51
C PRO A 170 -1.21 17.65 -2.40
N ALA A 171 -1.37 18.97 -2.43
CA ALA A 171 -0.25 19.91 -2.36
C ALA A 171 0.32 20.03 -0.94
N GLY A 172 1.65 20.16 -0.84
CA GLY A 172 2.34 20.49 0.42
C GLY A 172 2.50 19.33 1.41
N ALA A 173 2.00 18.13 1.09
CA ALA A 173 2.20 16.92 1.89
C ALA A 173 3.09 15.91 1.14
N PRO A 174 3.82 15.03 1.85
CA PRO A 174 4.47 13.88 1.24
C PRO A 174 3.43 12.98 0.55
N VAL A 175 3.69 12.62 -0.70
CA VAL A 175 2.80 11.74 -1.46
C VAL A 175 3.56 10.52 -1.99
N SER A 176 2.83 9.43 -2.17
CA SER A 176 3.31 8.18 -2.77
C SER A 176 2.69 7.98 -4.14
N VAL A 177 3.49 7.51 -5.09
CA VAL A 177 3.01 7.16 -6.43
C VAL A 177 2.24 5.84 -6.36
N GLN A 178 1.00 5.84 -6.82
CA GLN A 178 0.09 4.69 -6.83
C GLN A 178 -0.33 4.34 -8.27
N PRO A 179 -0.96 3.17 -8.52
CA PRO A 179 -1.42 2.82 -9.87
C PRO A 179 -2.44 3.80 -10.47
N ASN A 180 -3.28 4.43 -9.63
CA ASN A 180 -4.25 5.45 -10.05
C ASN A 180 -3.71 6.89 -10.00
N THR A 181 -2.40 7.07 -9.77
CA THR A 181 -1.75 8.39 -9.83
C THR A 181 -1.53 8.78 -11.29
N ALA A 182 -1.89 10.00 -11.68
CA ALA A 182 -1.43 10.59 -12.93
C ALA A 182 0.01 11.09 -12.75
N VAL A 183 0.94 10.63 -13.59
CA VAL A 183 2.32 11.17 -13.61
C VAL A 183 2.55 11.86 -14.95
N GLU A 184 2.64 13.19 -14.93
CA GLU A 184 2.64 14.03 -16.11
C GLU A 184 3.94 14.82 -16.25
N TRP A 185 4.34 15.08 -17.49
CA TRP A 185 5.40 16.05 -17.79
C TRP A 185 4.88 17.48 -17.64
N THR A 186 5.66 18.37 -17.05
CA THR A 186 5.34 19.80 -17.05
C THR A 186 5.49 20.37 -18.47
N ALA A 187 4.47 21.09 -18.95
CA ALA A 187 4.55 21.82 -20.20
C ALA A 187 5.56 22.99 -20.08
N GLY A 188 6.76 22.80 -20.65
CA GLY A 188 7.69 23.84 -21.10
C GLY A 188 8.07 24.96 -20.13
N VAL A 189 9.17 24.78 -19.39
CA VAL A 189 10.13 25.87 -19.18
C VAL A 189 11.50 25.32 -19.56
N VAL A 190 12.07 25.91 -20.61
CA VAL A 190 13.39 25.55 -21.15
C VAL A 190 14.44 25.98 -20.13
N ALA A 191 15.08 25.02 -19.46
CA ALA A 191 16.35 25.28 -18.79
C ALA A 191 17.43 25.39 -19.88
N GLY A 192 17.69 26.60 -20.37
CA GLY A 192 18.70 26.79 -21.41
C GLY A 192 18.81 28.15 -22.10
N ASP A 193 18.14 29.21 -21.65
CA ASP A 193 18.44 30.57 -22.13
C ASP A 193 19.17 31.36 -21.02
N GLU A 194 20.42 31.72 -21.29
CA GLU A 194 21.16 32.69 -20.48
C GLU A 194 20.41 34.04 -20.47
N PRO A 195 20.32 34.72 -19.32
CA PRO A 195 19.66 36.01 -19.27
C PRO A 195 20.52 37.09 -19.95
N VAL A 196 20.07 37.57 -21.11
CA VAL A 196 20.58 38.81 -21.71
C VAL A 196 20.30 39.97 -20.74
N PRO A 197 21.30 40.80 -20.37
CA PRO A 197 21.09 41.84 -19.38
C PRO A 197 20.27 42.99 -19.96
N VAL A 198 19.09 43.23 -19.39
CA VAL A 198 18.26 44.41 -19.69
C VAL A 198 18.93 45.65 -19.09
N ARG A 199 19.30 46.60 -19.96
CA ARG A 199 19.81 47.92 -19.54
C ARG A 199 18.68 48.77 -18.97
N VAL A 200 18.96 49.42 -17.83
CA VAL A 200 18.12 50.40 -17.14
C VAL A 200 18.27 51.77 -17.80
N ASN A 201 17.13 52.42 -18.08
CA ASN A 201 16.83 53.88 -18.19
C ASN A 201 15.55 54.01 -19.07
N GLU A 202 14.50 54.78 -18.80
CA GLU A 202 14.28 56.03 -18.06
C GLU A 202 12.75 56.22 -17.79
N ARG A 203 12.39 57.13 -16.89
CA ARG A 203 11.01 57.44 -16.44
C ARG A 203 10.13 58.07 -17.55
N PRO A 204 8.79 57.83 -17.57
CA PRO A 204 7.88 58.47 -18.50
C PRO A 204 7.46 59.88 -18.02
N GLY A 205 7.45 60.86 -18.94
CA GLY A 205 6.88 62.20 -18.75
C GLY A 205 5.40 62.25 -19.16
N PRO A 206 4.61 63.22 -18.63
CA PRO A 206 3.15 63.17 -18.68
C PRO A 206 2.59 63.81 -19.96
N GLY A 207 1.58 63.16 -20.55
CA GLY A 207 0.69 63.78 -21.53
C GLY A 207 0.46 62.94 -22.76
N GLN A 208 -0.47 61.98 -22.69
CA GLN A 208 -1.47 61.73 -23.74
C GLN A 208 -2.52 60.70 -23.27
N PRO A 209 -3.78 60.81 -23.76
CA PRO A 209 -4.95 60.22 -23.13
C PRO A 209 -5.14 58.73 -23.44
N LEU A 210 -5.68 58.01 -22.46
CA LEU A 210 -6.13 56.62 -22.55
C LEU A 210 -7.26 56.46 -23.59
N ALA A 211 -7.03 55.60 -24.57
CA ALA A 211 -8.06 55.04 -25.45
C ALA A 211 -7.94 53.50 -25.46
N PRO A 212 -9.05 52.76 -25.58
CA PRO A 212 -9.13 51.34 -25.22
C PRO A 212 -8.55 50.46 -26.32
N SER A 213 -7.64 49.55 -25.99
CA SER A 213 -7.21 48.49 -26.90
C SER A 213 -8.19 47.31 -26.84
N HIS A 214 -8.86 47.09 -27.96
CA HIS A 214 -9.55 45.83 -28.27
C HIS A 214 -8.58 44.65 -28.19
N PRO A 215 -9.02 43.46 -27.74
CA PRO A 215 -8.23 42.25 -27.91
C PRO A 215 -8.23 41.90 -29.40
N GLU A 216 -7.07 42.04 -30.04
CA GLU A 216 -6.86 41.50 -31.38
C GLU A 216 -6.98 39.99 -31.33
N THR A 217 -7.93 39.49 -32.12
CA THR A 217 -8.17 38.10 -32.46
C THR A 217 -6.88 37.48 -33.00
N ILE A 218 -6.17 36.71 -32.18
CA ILE A 218 -5.19 35.74 -32.69
C ILE A 218 -6.01 34.57 -33.24
N VAL A 219 -6.14 34.57 -34.57
CA VAL A 219 -6.67 33.47 -35.37
C VAL A 219 -5.86 32.22 -35.04
N GLY A 220 -6.57 31.15 -34.69
CA GLY A 220 -6.01 29.91 -34.19
C GLY A 220 -4.93 29.30 -35.09
N SER A 221 -3.82 28.93 -34.47
CA SER A 221 -3.17 27.69 -34.88
C SER A 221 -3.90 26.57 -34.16
N GLU A 222 -4.63 25.78 -34.95
CA GLU A 222 -5.16 24.50 -34.50
C GLU A 222 -4.02 23.68 -33.91
N MET A 223 -4.10 23.41 -32.61
CA MET A 223 -3.40 22.30 -32.00
C MET A 223 -3.73 21.06 -32.84
N PRO A 224 -2.75 20.28 -33.34
CA PRO A 224 -3.10 18.97 -33.86
C PRO A 224 -3.77 18.22 -32.71
N GLY A 225 -5.07 17.99 -32.87
CA GLY A 225 -5.86 17.19 -31.94
C GLY A 225 -5.08 15.91 -31.67
N ALA A 226 -5.04 15.49 -30.41
CA ALA A 226 -4.44 14.23 -30.01
C ALA A 226 -5.11 13.12 -30.83
N VAL A 227 -4.50 12.78 -31.96
CA VAL A 227 -4.82 11.58 -32.72
C VAL A 227 -4.63 10.44 -31.72
N PRO A 228 -5.55 9.46 -31.64
CA PRO A 228 -5.29 8.25 -30.89
C PRO A 228 -4.03 7.64 -31.49
N VAL A 229 -2.89 7.85 -30.85
CA VAL A 229 -1.64 7.19 -31.24
C VAL A 229 -1.90 5.72 -31.00
N GLU A 230 -1.90 4.95 -32.08
CA GLU A 230 -1.86 3.49 -32.03
C GLU A 230 -0.61 3.12 -31.22
N LYS A 231 -0.82 2.83 -29.92
CA LYS A 231 0.28 2.60 -28.98
C LYS A 231 1.07 1.38 -29.44
N ALA A 232 2.40 1.48 -29.35
CA ALA A 232 3.32 0.38 -29.63
C ALA A 232 2.83 -0.93 -28.96
N PRO A 233 3.00 -2.09 -29.63
CA PRO A 233 2.41 -3.34 -29.18
C PRO A 233 2.99 -3.69 -27.81
N TYR A 234 2.15 -3.60 -26.79
CA TYR A 234 2.38 -4.30 -25.53
C TYR A 234 2.65 -5.76 -25.87
N THR A 235 3.64 -6.39 -25.24
CA THR A 235 3.82 -7.84 -25.38
C THR A 235 2.48 -8.50 -25.07
N GLU A 236 1.84 -9.10 -26.07
CA GLU A 236 0.48 -9.62 -25.95
C GLU A 236 0.47 -10.74 -24.91
N LEU A 237 0.09 -10.39 -23.68
CA LEU A 237 -0.22 -11.35 -22.63
C LEU A 237 -1.44 -12.14 -23.07
N LYS A 238 -1.30 -13.46 -23.15
CA LYS A 238 -2.43 -14.32 -23.48
C LYS A 238 -3.21 -14.68 -22.22
N VAL A 239 -4.44 -15.16 -22.40
CA VAL A 239 -5.28 -15.63 -21.28
C VAL A 239 -4.61 -16.78 -20.51
N GLU A 240 -3.84 -17.63 -21.20
CA GLU A 240 -3.04 -18.70 -20.58
C GLU A 240 -1.95 -18.18 -19.62
N ASP A 241 -1.49 -16.96 -19.84
CA ASP A 241 -0.47 -16.30 -19.03
C ASP A 241 -1.08 -15.56 -17.82
N LEU A 242 -2.40 -15.60 -17.59
CA LEU A 242 -3.05 -14.92 -16.45
C LEU A 242 -3.20 -15.85 -15.24
N ALA A 243 -2.09 -16.15 -14.58
CA ALA A 243 -2.09 -17.00 -13.40
C ALA A 243 -3.06 -16.48 -12.31
N GLY A 244 -4.02 -17.31 -11.92
CA GLY A 244 -4.99 -17.02 -10.86
C GLY A 244 -6.24 -16.25 -11.30
N ALA A 245 -6.34 -15.85 -12.57
CA ALA A 245 -7.50 -15.13 -13.11
C ALA A 245 -8.21 -15.90 -14.24
N GLN A 246 -7.96 -17.20 -14.40
CA GLN A 246 -8.47 -17.98 -15.52
C GLN A 246 -10.01 -18.11 -15.51
N GLN A 247 -10.63 -18.29 -14.34
CA GLN A 247 -12.09 -18.33 -14.24
C GLN A 247 -12.71 -16.97 -14.60
N GLN A 248 -12.14 -15.89 -14.09
CA GLN A 248 -12.56 -14.52 -14.39
C GLN A 248 -12.39 -14.21 -15.88
N ALA A 249 -11.29 -14.67 -16.50
CA ALA A 249 -11.04 -14.52 -17.92
C ALA A 249 -12.06 -15.29 -18.77
N ALA A 250 -12.36 -16.54 -18.40
CA ALA A 250 -13.37 -17.33 -19.09
C ALA A 250 -14.76 -16.68 -19.03
N LYS A 251 -15.17 -16.20 -17.85
CA LYS A 251 -16.44 -15.51 -17.64
C LYS A 251 -16.53 -14.20 -18.44
N LEU A 252 -15.45 -13.41 -18.45
CA LEU A 252 -15.38 -12.18 -19.25
C LEU A 252 -15.42 -12.47 -20.76
N ALA A 253 -14.72 -13.53 -21.20
CA ALA A 253 -14.70 -13.94 -22.61
C ALA A 253 -16.09 -14.38 -23.08
N GLU A 254 -16.81 -15.15 -22.26
CA GLU A 254 -18.18 -15.58 -22.53
C GLU A 254 -19.12 -14.38 -22.67
N TRP A 255 -19.06 -13.44 -21.72
CA TRP A 255 -19.88 -12.23 -21.77
C TRP A 255 -19.64 -11.40 -23.01
N LEU A 256 -18.37 -11.18 -23.37
CA LEU A 256 -18.00 -10.46 -24.58
C LEU A 256 -18.46 -11.19 -25.83
N SER A 257 -18.40 -12.52 -25.86
CA SER A 257 -18.82 -13.29 -27.02
C SER A 257 -20.33 -13.24 -27.23
N LEU A 258 -21.12 -13.39 -26.17
CA LEU A 258 -22.58 -13.25 -26.25
C LEU A 258 -23.01 -11.85 -26.69
N ALA A 259 -22.34 -10.80 -26.20
CA ALA A 259 -22.70 -9.43 -26.52
C ALA A 259 -22.25 -8.98 -27.92
N LEU A 260 -21.06 -9.41 -28.36
CA LEU A 260 -20.42 -8.89 -29.57
C LEU A 260 -20.48 -9.85 -30.77
N ASP A 261 -20.41 -11.17 -30.53
CA ASP A 261 -20.34 -12.18 -31.59
C ASP A 261 -21.70 -12.84 -31.84
N GLU A 262 -22.50 -13.06 -30.78
CA GLU A 262 -23.80 -13.74 -30.85
C GLU A 262 -25.00 -12.88 -30.35
N PRO A 263 -25.16 -11.62 -30.78
CA PRO A 263 -26.20 -10.73 -30.25
C PRO A 263 -27.63 -11.20 -30.55
N GLU A 264 -27.82 -12.01 -31.60
CA GLU A 264 -29.12 -12.57 -31.97
C GLU A 264 -29.63 -13.60 -30.95
N LEU A 265 -28.73 -14.31 -30.25
CA LEU A 265 -29.10 -15.25 -29.20
C LEU A 265 -29.70 -14.50 -28.00
N LEU A 266 -29.08 -13.39 -27.60
CA LEU A 266 -29.61 -12.52 -26.56
C LEU A 266 -30.97 -11.93 -26.96
N LYS A 267 -31.10 -11.44 -28.20
CA LYS A 267 -32.39 -10.91 -28.71
C LYS A 267 -33.49 -11.96 -28.71
N ALA A 268 -33.20 -13.20 -29.11
CA ALA A 268 -34.17 -14.29 -29.12
C ALA A 268 -34.70 -14.62 -27.71
N LEU A 269 -33.89 -14.37 -26.68
CA LEU A 269 -34.25 -14.53 -25.27
C LEU A 269 -34.88 -13.27 -24.64
N GLY A 270 -35.07 -12.20 -25.42
CA GLY A 270 -35.60 -10.92 -24.93
C GLY A 270 -34.58 -10.10 -24.12
N ALA A 271 -33.29 -10.44 -24.17
CA ALA A 271 -32.21 -9.70 -23.54
C ALA A 271 -31.60 -8.67 -24.50
N THR A 272 -31.08 -7.58 -23.95
CA THR A 272 -30.35 -6.57 -24.73
C THR A 272 -28.90 -7.02 -24.95
N PRO A 273 -28.31 -6.82 -26.14
CA PRO A 273 -26.92 -7.18 -26.41
C PRO A 273 -25.91 -6.16 -25.84
N ARG A 274 -26.33 -5.34 -24.86
CA ARG A 274 -25.48 -4.34 -24.22
C ARG A 274 -24.60 -5.01 -23.18
N LEU A 275 -23.37 -4.54 -23.05
CA LEU A 275 -22.44 -5.04 -22.05
C LEU A 275 -21.59 -3.92 -21.48
N GLY A 276 -21.68 -3.74 -20.17
CA GLY A 276 -20.67 -3.02 -19.42
C GLY A 276 -20.21 -3.82 -18.21
N VAL A 277 -18.90 -3.94 -18.06
CA VAL A 277 -18.28 -4.71 -16.99
C VAL A 277 -17.37 -3.81 -16.18
N LEU A 278 -17.62 -3.74 -14.87
CA LEU A 278 -16.71 -3.17 -13.91
C LEU A 278 -15.79 -4.27 -13.37
N ILE A 279 -14.50 -4.17 -13.63
CA ILE A 279 -13.46 -5.09 -13.14
C ILE A 279 -12.85 -4.49 -11.88
N THR A 280 -13.04 -5.15 -10.75
CA THR A 280 -12.62 -4.69 -9.42
C THR A 280 -11.54 -5.58 -8.85
N GLY A 281 -10.87 -5.11 -7.79
CA GLY A 281 -9.83 -5.86 -7.09
C GLY A 281 -8.61 -5.01 -6.74
N PRO A 282 -7.65 -5.56 -5.98
CA PRO A 282 -6.52 -4.82 -5.45
C PRO A 282 -5.70 -4.05 -6.49
N ALA A 283 -5.06 -2.97 -6.07
CA ALA A 283 -4.16 -2.20 -6.91
C ALA A 283 -3.00 -3.10 -7.41
N GLY A 284 -2.69 -3.06 -8.70
CA GLY A 284 -1.58 -3.83 -9.29
C GLY A 284 -1.78 -5.34 -9.47
N VAL A 285 -2.97 -5.89 -9.18
CA VAL A 285 -3.28 -7.33 -9.36
C VAL A 285 -3.35 -7.78 -10.83
N GLY A 286 -3.46 -6.83 -11.77
CA GLY A 286 -3.51 -7.14 -13.21
C GLY A 286 -4.88 -6.99 -13.86
N LYS A 287 -5.81 -6.20 -13.28
CA LYS A 287 -7.15 -5.94 -13.84
C LYS A 287 -7.12 -5.49 -15.31
N ALA A 288 -6.28 -4.49 -15.63
CA ALA A 288 -6.12 -4.01 -16.99
C ALA A 288 -5.48 -5.07 -17.91
N SER A 289 -4.55 -5.87 -17.38
CA SER A 289 -3.95 -6.98 -18.13
C SER A 289 -4.98 -8.07 -18.47
N LEU A 290 -5.86 -8.42 -17.53
CA LEU A 290 -7.00 -9.32 -17.76
C LEU A 290 -7.89 -8.78 -18.88
N ALA A 291 -8.31 -7.51 -18.76
CA ALA A 291 -9.17 -6.88 -19.75
C ALA A 291 -8.54 -6.90 -21.15
N ARG A 292 -7.26 -6.52 -21.27
CA ARG A 292 -6.53 -6.52 -22.55
C ARG A 292 -6.37 -7.92 -23.13
N ALA A 293 -5.97 -8.91 -22.32
CA ALA A 293 -5.74 -10.27 -22.80
C ALA A 293 -7.03 -10.94 -23.33
N VAL A 294 -8.15 -10.73 -22.64
CA VAL A 294 -9.46 -11.26 -23.07
C VAL A 294 -10.02 -10.48 -24.27
N ALA A 295 -9.76 -9.17 -24.33
CA ALA A 295 -10.22 -8.30 -25.40
C ALA A 295 -9.33 -8.35 -26.66
N ALA A 296 -8.12 -8.91 -26.59
CA ALA A 296 -7.12 -8.93 -27.66
C ALA A 296 -7.64 -9.38 -29.05
N PRO A 297 -8.58 -10.35 -29.17
CA PRO A 297 -9.14 -10.72 -30.47
C PRO A 297 -9.99 -9.63 -31.14
N ARG A 298 -10.31 -8.54 -30.42
CA ARG A 298 -11.25 -7.49 -30.82
C ARG A 298 -10.54 -6.13 -30.82
N ARG A 299 -11.12 -5.15 -31.52
CA ARG A 299 -10.60 -3.77 -31.53
C ARG A 299 -10.82 -3.14 -30.15
N ILE A 300 -9.74 -2.64 -29.54
CA ILE A 300 -9.77 -1.97 -28.24
C ILE A 300 -9.50 -0.48 -28.43
N VAL A 301 -10.35 0.37 -27.85
CA VAL A 301 -10.09 1.79 -27.65
C VAL A 301 -9.85 2.00 -26.17
N GLU A 302 -8.61 2.36 -25.79
CA GLU A 302 -8.22 2.46 -24.39
C GLU A 302 -8.11 3.91 -23.92
N LEU A 303 -8.71 4.22 -22.77
CA LEU A 303 -8.53 5.44 -22.01
C LEU A 303 -7.80 5.15 -20.69
N ASP A 304 -6.76 5.95 -20.40
CA ASP A 304 -6.10 5.96 -19.09
C ASP A 304 -6.86 6.91 -18.16
N GLY A 305 -7.63 6.35 -17.23
CA GLY A 305 -8.46 7.10 -16.29
C GLY A 305 -7.69 8.18 -15.54
N PRO A 306 -6.48 7.90 -14.98
CA PRO A 306 -5.68 8.90 -14.30
C PRO A 306 -5.25 10.07 -15.20
N ALA A 307 -4.67 9.81 -16.38
CA ALA A 307 -4.24 10.87 -17.28
C ALA A 307 -5.42 11.72 -17.79
N VAL A 308 -6.56 11.10 -18.10
CA VAL A 308 -7.75 11.83 -18.56
C VAL A 308 -8.44 12.55 -17.40
N GLY A 309 -8.42 11.95 -16.21
CA GLY A 309 -8.95 12.48 -14.95
C GLY A 309 -8.25 13.76 -14.49
N ALA A 310 -6.93 13.82 -14.64
CA ALA A 310 -6.11 14.97 -14.30
C ALA A 310 -6.24 16.16 -15.27
N ALA A 311 -6.81 15.94 -16.46
CA ALA A 311 -7.02 16.98 -17.44
C ALA A 311 -8.15 17.95 -17.03
N GLU A 312 -8.07 19.19 -17.53
CA GLU A 312 -9.14 20.18 -17.37
C GLU A 312 -10.49 19.61 -17.84
N SER A 313 -11.59 19.94 -17.13
CA SER A 313 -12.92 19.36 -17.34
C SER A 313 -13.37 19.34 -18.81
N GLY A 314 -13.11 20.39 -19.59
CA GLY A 314 -13.43 20.43 -21.02
C GLY A 314 -12.60 19.46 -21.86
N ALA A 315 -11.30 19.33 -21.58
CA ALA A 315 -10.40 18.40 -22.26
C ALA A 315 -10.74 16.94 -21.91
N ARG A 316 -11.05 16.69 -20.62
CA ARG A 316 -11.52 15.40 -20.10
C ARG A 316 -12.79 14.94 -20.82
N LEU A 317 -13.81 15.80 -20.93
CA LEU A 317 -15.05 15.47 -21.66
C LEU A 317 -14.78 15.17 -23.15
N ARG A 318 -13.95 15.99 -23.82
CA ARG A 318 -13.60 15.76 -25.24
C ARG A 318 -12.86 14.45 -25.46
N ALA A 319 -11.94 14.09 -24.56
CA ALA A 319 -11.20 12.83 -24.64
C ALA A 319 -12.14 11.62 -24.51
N VAL A 320 -13.09 11.67 -23.57
CA VAL A 320 -14.10 10.61 -23.42
C VAL A 320 -15.01 10.54 -24.65
N ALA A 321 -15.52 11.67 -25.13
CA ALA A 321 -16.37 11.72 -26.32
C ALA A 321 -15.65 11.16 -27.58
N ALA A 322 -14.37 11.52 -27.76
CA ALA A 322 -13.56 11.01 -28.87
C ALA A 322 -13.36 9.50 -28.80
N ALA A 323 -13.08 8.95 -27.61
CA ALA A 323 -12.93 7.51 -27.44
C ALA A 323 -14.25 6.74 -27.60
N ALA A 324 -15.36 7.28 -27.08
CA ALA A 324 -16.69 6.73 -27.28
C ALA A 324 -17.05 6.66 -28.78
N ALA A 325 -16.83 7.76 -29.52
CA ALA A 325 -17.05 7.79 -30.96
C ALA A 325 -16.11 6.83 -31.72
N ALA A 326 -14.85 6.72 -31.29
CA ALA A 326 -13.89 5.80 -31.89
C ALA A 326 -14.24 4.33 -31.65
N ALA A 327 -14.83 3.98 -30.49
CA ALA A 327 -15.29 2.62 -30.20
C ALA A 327 -16.52 2.24 -31.03
N GLY A 328 -17.42 3.20 -31.27
CA GLY A 328 -18.61 3.03 -32.11
C GLY A 328 -18.35 3.05 -33.62
N SER A 329 -17.15 3.43 -34.08
CA SER A 329 -16.86 3.50 -35.52
C SER A 329 -16.57 2.12 -36.14
N GLY A 330 -17.23 1.78 -37.24
CA GLY A 330 -16.96 0.56 -38.00
C GLY A 330 -17.73 -0.68 -37.50
N ARG A 331 -17.03 -1.80 -37.23
CA ARG A 331 -17.61 -3.10 -36.84
C ARG A 331 -17.96 -3.23 -35.35
N GLY A 332 -17.94 -2.14 -34.59
CA GLY A 332 -18.00 -2.18 -33.13
C GLY A 332 -16.67 -2.56 -32.50
N GLY A 333 -16.59 -2.49 -31.16
CA GLY A 333 -15.34 -2.67 -30.42
C GLY A 333 -15.50 -2.56 -28.91
N ILE A 334 -14.37 -2.59 -28.21
CA ILE A 334 -14.32 -2.52 -26.75
C ILE A 334 -13.75 -1.15 -26.34
N LEU A 335 -14.52 -0.39 -25.57
CA LEU A 335 -14.02 0.79 -24.86
C LEU A 335 -13.47 0.33 -23.49
N LEU A 336 -12.15 0.39 -23.31
CA LEU A 336 -11.49 0.05 -22.06
C LEU A 336 -11.08 1.32 -21.32
N VAL A 337 -11.66 1.57 -20.14
CA VAL A 337 -11.27 2.67 -19.25
C VAL A 337 -10.53 2.10 -18.04
N THR A 338 -9.23 2.35 -17.96
CA THR A 338 -8.41 1.88 -16.84
C THR A 338 -8.46 2.83 -15.67
N ASP A 339 -8.58 2.30 -14.45
CA ASP A 339 -8.63 3.04 -13.17
C ASP A 339 -9.64 4.21 -13.21
N ILE A 340 -10.90 3.86 -13.50
CA ILE A 340 -12.02 4.79 -13.76
C ILE A 340 -12.36 5.68 -12.54
N ASP A 341 -11.95 5.30 -11.33
CA ASP A 341 -12.07 6.12 -10.12
C ASP A 341 -11.33 7.44 -10.21
N ALA A 342 -10.26 7.53 -11.00
CA ALA A 342 -9.58 8.80 -11.24
C ALA A 342 -10.34 9.69 -12.24
N LEU A 343 -11.17 9.11 -13.11
CA LEU A 343 -11.98 9.83 -14.10
C LEU A 343 -13.34 10.26 -13.56
N LEU A 344 -13.99 9.37 -12.81
CA LEU A 344 -15.33 9.53 -12.23
C LEU A 344 -15.30 9.27 -10.72
N PRO A 345 -14.67 10.17 -9.93
CA PRO A 345 -14.56 10.01 -8.48
C PRO A 345 -15.89 10.30 -7.76
N GLU A 346 -16.00 9.80 -6.54
CA GLU A 346 -17.01 10.21 -5.55
C GLU A 346 -16.33 11.13 -4.49
N PRO A 347 -16.86 12.34 -4.21
CA PRO A 347 -18.09 12.92 -4.74
C PRO A 347 -17.97 13.35 -6.21
N ALA A 348 -19.06 13.20 -6.95
CA ALA A 348 -19.11 13.48 -8.37
C ALA A 348 -18.96 14.98 -8.70
N GLU A 349 -18.10 15.29 -9.67
CA GLU A 349 -17.97 16.63 -10.25
C GLU A 349 -19.11 16.91 -11.26
N PRO A 350 -19.45 18.19 -11.53
CA PRO A 350 -20.50 18.53 -12.51
C PRO A 350 -20.28 17.91 -13.90
N VAL A 351 -19.02 17.81 -14.34
CA VAL A 351 -18.65 17.20 -15.63
C VAL A 351 -18.93 15.70 -15.70
N ALA A 352 -19.00 15.01 -14.55
CA ALA A 352 -19.24 13.57 -14.47
C ALA A 352 -20.57 13.18 -15.14
N THR A 353 -21.60 14.02 -15.03
CA THR A 353 -22.90 13.76 -15.70
C THR A 353 -22.75 13.68 -17.21
N LEU A 354 -22.02 14.63 -17.82
CA LEU A 354 -21.80 14.65 -19.27
C LEU A 354 -20.90 13.48 -19.72
N ILE A 355 -19.89 13.13 -18.91
CA ILE A 355 -19.01 11.98 -19.16
C ILE A 355 -19.83 10.68 -19.16
N LEU A 356 -20.68 10.49 -18.15
CA LEU A 356 -21.56 9.33 -18.05
C LEU A 356 -22.52 9.24 -19.24
N ASP A 357 -23.05 10.37 -19.72
CA ASP A 357 -23.91 10.38 -20.91
C ASP A 357 -23.16 9.95 -22.18
N GLN A 358 -21.89 10.33 -22.35
CA GLN A 358 -21.05 9.84 -23.44
C GLN A 358 -20.79 8.33 -23.34
N LEU A 359 -20.52 7.82 -22.12
CA LEU A 359 -20.33 6.38 -21.90
C LEU A 359 -21.63 5.59 -22.14
N ARG A 360 -22.78 6.11 -21.72
CA ARG A 360 -24.10 5.51 -21.99
C ARG A 360 -24.40 5.43 -23.48
N ALA A 361 -24.11 6.52 -24.20
CA ALA A 361 -24.26 6.54 -25.65
C ALA A 361 -23.38 5.47 -26.30
N ALA A 362 -22.12 5.33 -25.86
CA ALA A 362 -21.22 4.28 -26.37
C ALA A 362 -21.77 2.87 -26.10
N VAL A 363 -22.22 2.56 -24.89
CA VAL A 363 -22.75 1.22 -24.53
C VAL A 363 -24.11 0.93 -25.21
N ALA A 364 -24.84 1.96 -25.61
CA ALA A 364 -26.09 1.81 -26.35
C ALA A 364 -25.89 1.44 -27.82
N GLU A 365 -24.71 1.74 -28.40
CA GLU A 365 -24.38 1.38 -29.78
C GLU A 365 -24.28 -0.15 -29.94
N PRO A 366 -24.81 -0.71 -31.05
CA PRO A 366 -24.67 -2.14 -31.33
C PRO A 366 -23.20 -2.55 -31.43
N CYS A 367 -22.86 -3.71 -30.88
CA CYS A 367 -21.51 -4.27 -30.92
C CYS A 367 -20.43 -3.41 -30.22
N VAL A 368 -20.81 -2.54 -29.29
CA VAL A 368 -19.87 -1.84 -28.40
C VAL A 368 -20.01 -2.38 -26.97
N ALA A 369 -18.89 -2.72 -26.35
CA ALA A 369 -18.82 -3.10 -24.94
C ALA A 369 -17.93 -2.14 -24.15
N LEU A 370 -18.32 -1.84 -22.92
CA LEU A 370 -17.52 -1.04 -21.98
C LEU A 370 -16.86 -1.96 -20.95
N LEU A 371 -15.54 -1.87 -20.84
CA LEU A 371 -14.78 -2.46 -19.73
C LEU A 371 -14.19 -1.32 -18.91
N ALA A 372 -14.46 -1.28 -17.61
CA ALA A 372 -13.88 -0.30 -16.71
C ALA A 372 -13.13 -1.02 -15.59
N THR A 373 -11.94 -0.57 -15.20
CA THR A 373 -11.23 -1.14 -14.04
C THR A 373 -11.20 -0.16 -12.88
N THR A 374 -11.23 -0.65 -11.64
CA THR A 374 -10.96 0.19 -10.46
C THR A 374 -10.38 -0.63 -9.31
N ALA A 375 -9.50 -0.02 -8.52
CA ALA A 375 -9.05 -0.60 -7.25
C ALA A 375 -9.96 -0.23 -6.07
N HIS A 376 -10.80 0.80 -6.23
CA HIS A 376 -11.60 1.39 -5.17
C HIS A 376 -13.06 1.49 -5.62
N PRO A 377 -13.82 0.38 -5.58
CA PRO A 377 -15.20 0.37 -6.04
C PRO A 377 -16.10 1.31 -5.23
N ALA A 378 -15.74 1.65 -3.99
CA ALA A 378 -16.50 2.62 -3.20
C ALA A 378 -16.22 4.08 -3.61
N ALA A 379 -15.10 4.36 -4.28
CA ALA A 379 -14.63 5.70 -4.64
C ALA A 379 -15.07 6.16 -6.04
N ILE A 380 -15.85 5.35 -6.76
CA ILE A 380 -16.39 5.69 -8.09
C ILE A 380 -17.81 6.27 -7.99
N ASP A 381 -18.18 7.12 -8.94
CA ASP A 381 -19.55 7.62 -9.10
C ASP A 381 -20.54 6.45 -9.19
N ARG A 382 -21.54 6.44 -8.31
CA ARG A 382 -22.52 5.34 -8.19
C ARG A 382 -23.32 5.11 -9.47
N ARG A 383 -23.51 6.15 -10.29
CA ARG A 383 -24.24 6.08 -11.56
C ARG A 383 -23.51 5.22 -12.60
N LEU A 384 -22.22 4.92 -12.40
CA LEU A 384 -21.48 4.00 -13.25
C LEU A 384 -22.03 2.57 -13.17
N ARG A 385 -22.46 2.14 -11.99
CA ARG A 385 -23.04 0.80 -11.74
C ARG A 385 -24.52 0.70 -12.12
N ALA A 386 -25.04 1.67 -12.85
CA ALA A 386 -26.42 1.63 -13.27
C ALA A 386 -26.62 0.53 -14.33
N PRO A 387 -27.81 -0.12 -14.38
CA PRO A 387 -28.07 -1.23 -15.32
C PRO A 387 -27.90 -0.87 -16.80
N ASP A 388 -27.93 0.42 -17.13
CA ASP A 388 -27.74 0.96 -18.48
C ASP A 388 -26.28 1.24 -18.82
N LEU A 389 -25.34 1.05 -17.88
CA LEU A 389 -23.92 1.31 -18.09
C LEU A 389 -23.02 0.12 -17.71
N CYS A 390 -22.75 -0.12 -16.43
CA CYS A 390 -22.02 -1.31 -15.96
C CYS A 390 -22.96 -2.17 -15.11
N ASP A 391 -23.66 -3.11 -15.76
CA ASP A 391 -24.59 -4.04 -15.14
C ASP A 391 -23.91 -5.27 -14.51
N ARG A 392 -22.63 -5.51 -14.86
CA ARG A 392 -21.86 -6.66 -14.37
C ARG A 392 -20.60 -6.22 -13.64
N GLU A 393 -20.26 -6.95 -12.60
CA GLU A 393 -19.02 -6.78 -11.85
C GLU A 393 -18.17 -8.07 -11.89
N LEU A 394 -16.86 -7.91 -12.03
CA LEU A 394 -15.88 -8.99 -12.05
C LEU A 394 -14.74 -8.66 -11.09
N ALA A 395 -14.66 -9.37 -9.97
CA ALA A 395 -13.64 -9.13 -8.95
C ALA A 395 -12.41 -10.04 -9.14
N LEU A 396 -11.22 -9.44 -9.03
CA LEU A 396 -9.95 -10.15 -8.88
C LEU A 396 -9.51 -10.14 -7.41
N ALA A 397 -9.17 -11.31 -6.91
CA ALA A 397 -8.66 -11.54 -5.56
C ALA A 397 -7.15 -11.30 -5.46
N LEU A 398 -6.62 -11.16 -4.23
CA LEU A 398 -5.17 -11.17 -4.01
C LEU A 398 -4.59 -12.54 -4.39
N PRO A 399 -3.38 -12.60 -4.97
CA PRO A 399 -2.77 -13.87 -5.36
C PRO A 399 -2.32 -14.67 -4.13
N THR A 400 -2.73 -15.94 -4.06
CA THR A 400 -2.22 -16.92 -3.07
C THR A 400 -0.75 -17.24 -3.30
N ALA A 401 -0.09 -17.94 -2.37
CA ALA A 401 1.31 -18.36 -2.56
C ALA A 401 1.50 -19.17 -3.86
N ALA A 402 0.58 -20.07 -4.18
CA ALA A 402 0.61 -20.83 -5.43
C ALA A 402 0.48 -19.93 -6.67
N ILE A 403 -0.42 -18.94 -6.64
CA ILE A 403 -0.57 -17.97 -7.74
C ILE A 403 0.67 -17.10 -7.86
N ARG A 404 1.24 -16.63 -6.75
CA ARG A 404 2.48 -15.83 -6.75
C ARG A 404 3.65 -16.61 -7.34
N ARG A 405 3.80 -17.89 -7.02
CA ARG A 405 4.78 -18.79 -7.64
C ARG A 405 4.59 -18.85 -9.16
N ALA A 406 3.37 -19.09 -9.63
CA ALA A 406 3.07 -19.15 -11.07
C ALA A 406 3.33 -17.80 -11.78
N LEU A 407 3.03 -16.68 -11.13
CA LEU A 407 3.37 -15.34 -11.64
C LEU A 407 4.88 -15.13 -11.73
N LEU A 408 5.65 -15.57 -10.73
CA LEU A 408 7.11 -15.52 -10.76
C LEU A 408 7.69 -16.38 -11.88
N GLU A 409 7.19 -17.60 -12.06
CA GLU A 409 7.58 -18.50 -13.16
C GLU A 409 7.32 -17.82 -14.53
N GLN A 410 6.17 -17.19 -14.69
CA GLN A 410 5.82 -16.48 -15.91
C GLN A 410 6.72 -15.25 -16.15
N LEU A 411 6.94 -14.42 -15.12
CA LEU A 411 7.80 -13.23 -15.20
C LEU A 411 9.27 -13.58 -15.51
N LEU A 412 9.74 -14.72 -15.00
CA LEU A 412 11.12 -15.19 -15.17
C LEU A 412 11.31 -16.10 -16.40
N ARG A 413 10.25 -16.43 -17.14
CA ARG A 413 10.28 -17.39 -18.27
C ARG A 413 11.33 -17.10 -19.34
N LYS A 414 11.66 -15.82 -19.56
CA LYS A 414 12.67 -15.37 -20.55
C LYS A 414 13.96 -14.86 -19.91
N VAL A 415 14.12 -15.04 -18.60
CA VAL A 415 15.25 -14.53 -17.82
C VAL A 415 16.26 -15.65 -17.59
N PRO A 416 17.57 -15.43 -17.79
CA PRO A 416 18.60 -16.39 -17.39
C PRO A 416 18.58 -16.58 -15.87
N THR A 417 18.31 -17.80 -15.41
CA THR A 417 18.14 -18.12 -13.98
C THR A 417 19.00 -19.32 -13.61
N GLY A 418 19.50 -19.35 -12.38
CA GLY A 418 20.08 -20.54 -11.74
C GLY A 418 18.98 -21.43 -11.16
N GLU A 419 19.32 -22.29 -10.20
CA GLU A 419 18.32 -23.02 -9.43
C GLU A 419 17.61 -22.06 -8.45
N LEU A 420 16.34 -21.77 -8.73
CA LEU A 420 15.51 -20.88 -7.92
C LEU A 420 14.44 -21.65 -7.16
N ARG A 421 14.34 -21.37 -5.86
CA ARG A 421 13.28 -21.90 -4.99
C ARG A 421 12.15 -20.88 -4.92
N LEU A 422 11.35 -20.83 -5.99
CA LEU A 422 10.27 -19.84 -6.12
C LEU A 422 9.16 -20.01 -5.08
N ASP A 423 8.97 -21.23 -4.56
CA ASP A 423 8.04 -21.49 -3.45
C ASP A 423 8.41 -20.72 -2.18
N GLU A 424 9.71 -20.67 -1.84
CA GLU A 424 10.19 -19.92 -0.67
C GLU A 424 9.94 -18.42 -0.83
N ILE A 425 10.19 -17.88 -2.03
CA ILE A 425 9.95 -16.46 -2.35
C ILE A 425 8.45 -16.16 -2.31
N ALA A 426 7.61 -17.02 -2.89
CA ALA A 426 6.17 -16.86 -2.90
C ALA A 426 5.57 -16.88 -1.49
N LEU A 427 6.06 -17.76 -0.61
CA LEU A 427 5.65 -17.81 0.82
C LEU A 427 6.12 -16.57 1.58
N SER A 428 7.30 -16.06 1.26
CA SER A 428 7.90 -14.88 1.90
C SER A 428 7.35 -13.55 1.38
N ALA A 429 6.44 -13.58 0.39
CA ALA A 429 5.84 -12.40 -0.24
C ALA A 429 4.32 -12.26 0.01
N PRO A 430 3.80 -12.35 1.27
CA PRO A 430 2.37 -12.20 1.52
C PRO A 430 1.89 -10.78 1.19
N GLY A 431 0.79 -10.71 0.43
CA GLY A 431 0.21 -9.46 -0.05
C GLY A 431 0.87 -8.86 -1.29
N PHE A 432 1.90 -9.50 -1.86
CA PHE A 432 2.47 -9.05 -3.13
C PHE A 432 1.49 -9.34 -4.27
N VAL A 433 1.22 -8.32 -5.09
CA VAL A 433 0.46 -8.47 -6.34
C VAL A 433 1.39 -8.68 -7.54
N ALA A 434 0.82 -8.95 -8.72
CA ALA A 434 1.60 -9.12 -9.96
C ALA A 434 2.56 -7.95 -10.24
N ALA A 435 2.13 -6.71 -9.99
CA ALA A 435 2.98 -5.53 -10.14
C ALA A 435 4.18 -5.52 -9.15
N ASP A 436 3.97 -5.99 -7.91
CA ASP A 436 5.03 -6.08 -6.90
C ASP A 436 6.03 -7.17 -7.24
N LEU A 437 5.54 -8.34 -7.68
CA LEU A 437 6.40 -9.44 -8.14
C LEU A 437 7.22 -9.04 -9.37
N ALA A 438 6.62 -8.27 -10.29
CA ALA A 438 7.37 -7.72 -11.41
C ALA A 438 8.45 -6.73 -10.93
N ALA A 439 8.16 -5.90 -9.92
CA ALA A 439 9.16 -5.01 -9.30
C ALA A 439 10.27 -5.79 -8.58
N LEU A 440 9.90 -6.89 -7.90
CA LEU A 440 10.81 -7.83 -7.26
C LEU A 440 11.77 -8.45 -8.28
N CYS A 441 11.27 -9.01 -9.37
CA CYS A 441 12.09 -9.59 -10.44
C CYS A 441 13.01 -8.55 -11.08
N ARG A 442 12.53 -7.31 -11.29
CA ARG A 442 13.35 -6.21 -11.80
C ARG A 442 14.50 -5.88 -10.85
N GLU A 443 14.25 -5.82 -9.55
CA GLU A 443 15.30 -5.55 -8.56
C GLU A 443 16.30 -6.72 -8.45
N ALA A 444 15.81 -7.96 -8.43
CA ALA A 444 16.67 -9.14 -8.45
C ALA A 444 17.56 -9.16 -9.70
N ALA A 445 17.03 -8.77 -10.86
CA ALA A 445 17.82 -8.64 -12.08
C ALA A 445 18.91 -7.56 -11.99
N LEU A 446 18.66 -6.43 -11.32
CA LEU A 446 19.67 -5.40 -11.07
C LEU A 446 20.78 -5.89 -10.13
N ARG A 447 20.45 -6.76 -9.18
CA ARG A 447 21.42 -7.40 -8.29
C ARG A 447 22.30 -8.38 -9.05
N ALA A 448 21.69 -9.25 -9.85
CA ALA A 448 22.40 -10.18 -10.74
C ALA A 448 23.33 -9.45 -11.71
N ALA A 449 22.86 -8.36 -12.34
CA ALA A 449 23.68 -7.55 -13.25
C ALA A 449 24.88 -6.89 -12.54
N ALA A 450 24.67 -6.37 -11.33
CA ALA A 450 25.75 -5.76 -10.55
C ALA A 450 26.80 -6.79 -10.11
N ARG A 451 26.38 -8.00 -9.72
CA ARG A 451 27.29 -9.13 -9.45
C ARG A 451 28.09 -9.48 -10.70
N ALA A 452 27.40 -9.76 -11.80
CA ALA A 452 28.03 -10.14 -13.06
C ALA A 452 29.02 -9.10 -13.59
N SER A 453 28.75 -7.81 -13.41
CA SER A 453 29.69 -6.75 -13.80
C SER A 453 30.94 -6.72 -12.92
N ARG A 454 30.85 -7.04 -11.63
CA ARG A 454 32.02 -7.09 -10.73
C ARG A 454 32.89 -8.30 -11.06
N ASP A 455 32.25 -9.41 -11.37
CA ASP A 455 32.92 -10.70 -11.60
C ASP A 455 33.30 -10.92 -13.07
N SER A 456 32.91 -9.99 -13.97
CA SER A 456 33.07 -10.09 -15.42
C SER A 456 32.45 -11.36 -16.03
N THR A 457 31.29 -11.78 -15.51
CA THR A 457 30.55 -12.97 -15.97
C THR A 457 29.27 -12.60 -16.71
N GLU A 458 28.59 -13.59 -17.30
CA GLU A 458 27.24 -13.39 -17.83
C GLU A 458 26.22 -13.23 -16.68
N PRO A 459 25.21 -12.36 -16.83
CA PRO A 459 24.20 -12.14 -15.80
C PRO A 459 23.22 -13.32 -15.73
N GLN A 460 23.24 -14.03 -14.61
CA GLN A 460 22.28 -15.08 -14.26
C GLN A 460 21.66 -14.76 -12.91
N LEU A 461 20.33 -14.90 -12.78
CA LEU A 461 19.60 -14.61 -11.56
C LEU A 461 19.70 -15.78 -10.57
N GLU A 462 20.05 -15.49 -9.32
CA GLU A 462 20.24 -16.47 -8.25
C GLU A 462 19.23 -16.26 -7.10
N GLN A 463 19.10 -17.24 -6.20
CA GLN A 463 18.17 -17.18 -5.07
C GLN A 463 18.42 -15.98 -4.15
N GLU A 464 19.69 -15.61 -3.96
CA GLU A 464 20.09 -14.46 -3.14
C GLU A 464 19.62 -13.13 -3.73
N ASP A 465 19.51 -13.03 -5.06
CA ASP A 465 19.03 -11.82 -5.72
C ASP A 465 17.54 -11.58 -5.43
N LEU A 466 16.71 -12.63 -5.48
CA LEU A 466 15.29 -12.56 -5.14
C LEU A 466 15.08 -12.31 -3.65
N SER A 467 15.84 -13.00 -2.80
CA SER A 467 15.75 -12.85 -1.35
C SER A 467 16.14 -11.43 -0.92
N GLY A 468 17.23 -10.90 -1.47
CA GLY A 468 17.65 -9.53 -1.23
C GLY A 468 16.67 -8.50 -1.81
N ALA A 469 16.01 -8.79 -2.94
CA ALA A 469 14.98 -7.91 -3.48
C ALA A 469 13.75 -7.80 -2.57
N LEU A 470 13.36 -8.87 -1.86
CA LEU A 470 12.24 -8.85 -0.90
C LEU A 470 12.50 -7.86 0.25
N GLU A 471 13.76 -7.64 0.62
CA GLU A 471 14.14 -6.69 1.67
C GLU A 471 13.98 -5.22 1.26
N VAL A 472 13.71 -4.94 -0.02
CA VAL A 472 13.66 -3.55 -0.52
C VAL A 472 12.35 -3.23 -1.26
N ILE A 473 11.64 -4.24 -1.77
CA ILE A 473 10.38 -4.02 -2.48
C ILE A 473 9.21 -4.00 -1.50
N ARG A 474 8.48 -2.88 -1.50
CA ARG A 474 7.23 -2.72 -0.76
C ARG A 474 6.06 -3.26 -1.58
N PRO A 475 5.18 -4.09 -1.01
CA PRO A 475 3.95 -4.47 -1.69
C PRO A 475 2.94 -3.32 -1.74
N LEU A 476 2.31 -3.15 -2.90
CA LEU A 476 1.29 -2.12 -3.15
C LEU A 476 0.04 -2.28 -2.30
N SER A 477 -0.30 -3.50 -1.88
CA SER A 477 -1.40 -3.69 -0.92
C SER A 477 -1.16 -2.94 0.41
N ARG A 478 0.10 -2.63 0.75
CA ARG A 478 0.48 -1.93 1.98
C ARG A 478 0.70 -0.42 1.80
N SER A 479 0.48 0.16 0.62
CA SER A 479 0.83 1.56 0.33
C SER A 479 -0.28 2.58 0.61
N GLY A 480 -1.52 2.15 0.88
CA GLY A 480 -2.70 3.04 1.01
C GLY A 480 -3.49 2.99 2.32
N THR A 481 -3.21 2.05 3.22
CA THR A 481 -3.87 1.95 4.54
C THR A 481 -2.86 1.55 5.61
N GLU A 482 -3.11 1.95 6.87
CA GLU A 482 -2.40 1.43 8.06
C GLU A 482 -2.75 -0.06 8.29
N GLU A 483 -2.51 -0.92 7.30
CA GLU A 483 -2.51 -2.35 7.54
C GLU A 483 -1.18 -2.70 8.21
N LEU A 484 -1.29 -3.38 9.35
CA LEU A 484 -0.15 -3.79 10.14
C LEU A 484 0.85 -4.55 9.27
N ALA A 485 2.06 -4.00 9.10
CA ALA A 485 3.15 -4.70 8.46
C ALA A 485 3.32 -6.08 9.11
N ILE A 486 2.93 -7.12 8.40
CA ILE A 486 3.23 -8.50 8.78
C ILE A 486 4.70 -8.69 8.43
N GLY A 487 5.55 -8.52 9.45
CA GLY A 487 7.00 -8.61 9.35
C GLY A 487 7.58 -9.23 10.62
N SER A 488 8.35 -10.30 10.41
CA SER A 488 9.29 -11.02 11.28
C SER A 488 8.86 -11.55 12.66
N LEU A 489 7.71 -11.15 13.20
CA LEU A 489 7.28 -11.59 14.53
C LEU A 489 6.42 -12.87 14.44
N GLY A 490 6.94 -13.98 14.97
CA GLY A 490 6.18 -15.23 15.12
C GLY A 490 5.56 -15.36 16.52
N LEU A 491 4.63 -16.30 16.67
CA LEU A 491 4.12 -16.74 17.98
C LEU A 491 5.24 -17.16 18.93
N ASP A 492 6.37 -17.65 18.40
CA ASP A 492 7.55 -18.02 19.19
C ASP A 492 8.25 -16.81 19.84
N ASP A 493 8.11 -15.61 19.26
CA ASP A 493 8.69 -14.38 19.80
C ASP A 493 7.84 -13.75 20.93
N VAL A 494 6.62 -14.24 21.15
CA VAL A 494 5.74 -13.80 22.25
C VAL A 494 6.11 -14.56 23.52
N GLY A 495 6.54 -13.86 24.57
CA GLY A 495 6.83 -14.48 25.86
C GLY A 495 5.58 -15.02 26.57
N ASP A 496 5.71 -16.19 27.21
CA ASP A 496 4.81 -16.74 28.25
C ASP A 496 3.33 -16.31 28.14
N MET A 497 2.62 -17.07 27.32
CA MET A 497 1.16 -17.03 27.08
C MET A 497 0.73 -18.38 26.49
N ALA A 498 1.25 -19.50 27.03
CA ALA A 498 1.12 -20.82 26.38
C ALA A 498 -0.34 -21.20 26.09
N GLU A 499 -1.22 -21.02 27.07
CA GLU A 499 -2.65 -21.29 26.93
C GLU A 499 -3.33 -20.35 25.91
N THR A 500 -3.03 -19.04 25.96
CA THR A 500 -3.59 -18.06 25.02
C THR A 500 -3.14 -18.34 23.58
N LYS A 501 -1.85 -18.68 23.39
CA LYS A 501 -1.29 -19.05 22.08
C LYS A 501 -1.91 -20.33 21.55
N GLN A 502 -2.06 -21.35 22.41
CA GLN A 502 -2.69 -22.61 22.03
C GLN A 502 -4.14 -22.36 21.61
N ALA A 503 -4.92 -21.66 22.45
CA ALA A 503 -6.31 -21.33 22.14
C ALA A 503 -6.46 -20.58 20.81
N LEU A 504 -5.58 -19.62 20.52
CA LEU A 504 -5.60 -18.89 19.25
C LEU A 504 -5.13 -19.75 18.07
N THR A 505 -4.14 -20.62 18.27
CA THR A 505 -3.67 -21.53 17.23
C THR A 505 -4.78 -22.49 16.82
N GLU A 506 -5.49 -23.07 17.80
CA GLU A 506 -6.60 -23.98 17.58
C GLU A 506 -7.83 -23.28 16.97
N SER A 507 -8.13 -22.05 17.43
CA SER A 507 -9.35 -21.34 17.03
C SER A 507 -9.18 -20.52 15.75
N VAL A 508 -7.95 -20.17 15.36
CA VAL A 508 -7.67 -19.29 14.20
C VAL A 508 -6.79 -19.98 13.17
N LEU A 509 -5.62 -20.50 13.56
CA LEU A 509 -4.66 -21.04 12.60
C LEU A 509 -5.07 -22.39 12.03
N TRP A 510 -5.59 -23.30 12.86
CA TRP A 510 -5.96 -24.64 12.40
C TRP A 510 -7.10 -24.64 11.37
N PRO A 511 -8.20 -23.88 11.54
CA PRO A 511 -9.22 -23.77 10.50
C PRO A 511 -8.66 -23.30 9.15
N LEU A 512 -7.74 -22.34 9.18
CA LEU A 512 -7.17 -21.72 7.98
C LEU A 512 -6.08 -22.58 7.32
N ARG A 513 -5.34 -23.39 8.09
CA ARG A 513 -4.26 -24.25 7.60
C ARG A 513 -4.70 -25.65 7.23
N HIS A 514 -5.75 -26.15 7.87
CA HIS A 514 -6.19 -27.53 7.74
C HIS A 514 -7.70 -27.65 7.48
N PRO A 515 -8.27 -26.91 6.50
CA PRO A 515 -9.71 -26.91 6.24
C PRO A 515 -10.24 -28.31 5.91
N ASP A 516 -9.47 -29.12 5.17
CA ASP A 516 -9.84 -30.50 4.82
C ASP A 516 -9.97 -31.41 6.06
N SER A 517 -9.18 -31.16 7.11
CA SER A 517 -9.27 -31.93 8.34
C SER A 517 -10.55 -31.63 9.11
N PHE A 518 -10.96 -30.36 9.15
CA PHE A 518 -12.24 -29.94 9.75
C PHE A 518 -13.43 -30.52 8.98
N ALA A 519 -13.40 -30.42 7.64
CA ALA A 519 -14.43 -30.97 6.77
C ALA A 519 -14.57 -32.50 6.94
N ARG A 520 -13.44 -33.23 6.97
CA ARG A 520 -13.43 -34.69 7.16
C ARG A 520 -13.94 -35.11 8.54
N LEU A 521 -13.66 -34.33 9.58
CA LEU A 521 -14.10 -34.60 10.96
C LEU A 521 -15.54 -34.11 11.24
N GLY A 522 -16.16 -33.38 10.32
CA GLY A 522 -17.50 -32.80 10.51
C GLY A 522 -17.55 -31.74 11.62
N ILE A 523 -16.42 -31.08 11.90
CA ILE A 523 -16.31 -30.04 12.93
C ILE A 523 -16.50 -28.69 12.26
N GLU A 524 -17.45 -27.90 12.75
CA GLU A 524 -17.62 -26.53 12.29
C GLU A 524 -16.55 -25.63 12.94
N PRO A 525 -15.71 -24.93 12.15
CA PRO A 525 -14.70 -24.06 12.71
C PRO A 525 -15.34 -22.84 13.39
N PRO A 526 -14.75 -22.32 14.49
CA PRO A 526 -15.30 -21.16 15.17
C PRO A 526 -15.27 -19.93 14.25
N ARG A 527 -16.37 -19.16 14.23
CA ARG A 527 -16.53 -18.01 13.32
C ARG A 527 -15.72 -16.80 13.78
N GLY A 528 -15.52 -16.66 15.08
CA GLY A 528 -14.79 -15.53 15.61
C GLY A 528 -14.36 -15.69 17.07
N VAL A 529 -13.30 -14.95 17.39
CA VAL A 529 -12.65 -14.95 18.71
C VAL A 529 -12.67 -13.53 19.28
N LEU A 530 -13.06 -13.39 20.55
CA LEU A 530 -12.89 -12.15 21.30
C LEU A 530 -11.71 -12.28 22.26
N LEU A 531 -10.66 -11.51 21.99
CA LEU A 531 -9.56 -11.25 22.92
C LEU A 531 -9.96 -10.15 23.90
N TYR A 532 -9.86 -10.42 25.19
CA TYR A 532 -10.06 -9.40 26.20
C TYR A 532 -9.03 -9.52 27.32
N GLY A 533 -8.71 -8.40 27.94
CA GLY A 533 -7.70 -8.34 28.98
C GLY A 533 -7.30 -6.89 29.26
N PRO A 534 -6.44 -6.65 30.26
CA PRO A 534 -6.04 -5.31 30.65
C PRO A 534 -5.36 -4.56 29.48
N PRO A 535 -5.43 -3.21 29.46
CA PRO A 535 -4.74 -2.41 28.46
C PRO A 535 -3.23 -2.68 28.50
N GLY A 536 -2.57 -2.61 27.34
CA GLY A 536 -1.12 -2.78 27.26
C GLY A 536 -0.61 -4.22 27.44
N CYS A 537 -1.45 -5.23 27.66
CA CYS A 537 -1.02 -6.64 27.77
C CYS A 537 -0.75 -7.34 26.43
N GLY A 538 -0.66 -6.60 25.32
CA GLY A 538 -0.21 -7.18 24.05
C GLY A 538 -1.28 -7.92 23.24
N LYS A 539 -2.58 -7.63 23.40
CA LYS A 539 -3.65 -8.21 22.54
C LYS A 539 -3.38 -7.98 21.05
N THR A 540 -3.15 -6.73 20.66
CA THR A 540 -2.77 -6.34 19.28
C THR A 540 -1.47 -7.00 18.85
N PHE A 541 -0.51 -7.16 19.77
CA PHE A 541 0.79 -7.80 19.49
C PHE A 541 0.65 -9.31 19.25
N LEU A 542 -0.18 -9.99 20.04
CA LEU A 542 -0.46 -11.42 19.92
C LEU A 542 -1.14 -11.73 18.58
N VAL A 543 -2.09 -10.90 18.14
CA VAL A 543 -2.71 -11.05 16.82
C VAL A 543 -1.71 -10.83 15.69
N ARG A 544 -0.77 -9.88 15.83
CA ARG A 544 0.31 -9.71 14.85
C ARG A 544 1.23 -10.92 14.78
N ALA A 545 1.59 -11.49 15.93
CA ALA A 545 2.41 -12.70 16.01
C ALA A 545 1.69 -13.90 15.36
N LEU A 546 0.40 -14.05 15.63
CA LEU A 546 -0.47 -15.06 15.05
C LEU A 546 -0.52 -14.94 13.53
N ALA A 547 -0.68 -13.72 13.02
CA ALA A 547 -0.66 -13.43 11.60
C ALA A 547 0.69 -13.74 10.93
N GLY A 548 1.79 -13.33 11.56
CA GLY A 548 3.15 -13.59 11.09
C GLY A 548 3.43 -15.09 11.00
N SER A 549 3.11 -15.84 12.06
CA SER A 549 3.21 -17.30 12.04
C SER A 549 2.28 -17.92 11.01
N GLY A 550 1.05 -17.43 10.88
CA GLY A 550 0.02 -17.98 10.01
C GLY A 550 0.25 -17.75 8.51
N GLN A 551 1.08 -16.78 8.13
CA GLN A 551 1.22 -16.28 6.74
C GLN A 551 -0.13 -15.88 6.11
N LEU A 552 -1.02 -15.35 6.94
CA LEU A 552 -2.38 -14.95 6.56
C LEU A 552 -2.40 -13.51 6.07
N SER A 553 -3.34 -13.15 5.20
CA SER A 553 -3.66 -11.74 4.98
C SER A 553 -4.40 -11.19 6.20
N VAL A 554 -4.06 -9.98 6.67
CA VAL A 554 -4.67 -9.41 7.88
C VAL A 554 -5.26 -8.05 7.58
N HIS A 555 -6.54 -7.91 7.88
CA HIS A 555 -7.29 -6.66 7.73
C HIS A 555 -7.52 -6.09 9.12
N THR A 556 -6.88 -4.96 9.42
CA THR A 556 -6.84 -4.43 10.78
C THR A 556 -7.60 -3.13 10.84
N VAL A 557 -8.53 -3.01 11.78
CA VAL A 557 -9.32 -1.79 11.96
C VAL A 557 -9.44 -1.50 13.45
N LYS A 558 -9.17 -0.24 13.84
CA LYS A 558 -9.48 0.26 15.17
C LYS A 558 -10.91 0.80 15.20
N GLY A 559 -11.68 0.44 16.23
CA GLY A 559 -13.09 0.81 16.35
C GLY A 559 -13.32 2.33 16.28
N ALA A 560 -12.49 3.12 16.96
CA ALA A 560 -12.57 4.58 16.94
C ALA A 560 -12.32 5.17 15.53
N GLU A 561 -11.33 4.64 14.79
CA GLU A 561 -11.00 5.16 13.46
C GLU A 561 -12.11 4.95 12.44
N LEU A 562 -12.86 3.84 12.54
CA LEU A 562 -13.97 3.54 11.64
C LEU A 562 -15.19 4.44 11.90
N MET A 563 -15.35 4.92 13.13
CA MET A 563 -16.40 5.87 13.51
C MET A 563 -16.04 7.31 13.09
N ASP A 564 -14.79 7.73 13.28
CA ASP A 564 -14.36 9.13 13.06
C ASP A 564 -14.07 9.47 11.59
N LYS A 565 -13.38 8.60 10.85
CA LYS A 565 -12.99 8.87 9.44
C LYS A 565 -14.20 8.91 8.49
N TRP A 566 -15.36 8.41 8.91
CA TRP A 566 -16.50 8.13 8.04
C TRP A 566 -17.83 8.61 8.62
N VAL A 567 -17.90 9.86 9.07
CA VAL A 567 -19.17 10.49 9.49
C VAL A 567 -20.18 10.40 8.34
N GLY A 568 -21.16 9.49 8.46
CA GLY A 568 -22.21 9.22 7.46
C GLY A 568 -22.00 8.01 6.54
N SER A 569 -20.87 7.29 6.61
CA SER A 569 -20.57 6.09 5.80
C SER A 569 -19.96 4.90 6.56
N SER A 570 -19.89 4.91 7.90
CA SER A 570 -19.30 3.83 8.70
C SER A 570 -19.87 2.42 8.42
N GLU A 571 -21.17 2.29 8.11
CA GLU A 571 -21.76 1.01 7.67
C GLU A 571 -21.10 0.45 6.41
N ARG A 572 -20.78 1.32 5.44
CA ARG A 572 -20.14 0.93 4.18
C ARG A 572 -18.72 0.44 4.43
N ALA A 573 -17.98 1.12 5.30
CA ALA A 573 -16.62 0.74 5.66
C ALA A 573 -16.55 -0.66 6.29
N VAL A 574 -17.55 -1.04 7.10
CA VAL A 574 -17.66 -2.40 7.64
C VAL A 574 -17.88 -3.42 6.50
N ARG A 575 -18.82 -3.17 5.58
CA ARG A 575 -19.05 -4.08 4.45
C ARG A 575 -17.82 -4.23 3.55
N GLU A 576 -17.15 -3.13 3.26
CA GLU A 576 -15.92 -3.11 2.45
C GLU A 576 -14.77 -3.86 3.15
N LEU A 577 -14.65 -3.75 4.48
CA LEU A 577 -13.68 -4.52 5.26
C LEU A 577 -13.90 -6.03 5.09
N PHE A 578 -15.13 -6.50 5.29
CA PHE A 578 -15.44 -7.92 5.17
C PHE A 578 -15.32 -8.42 3.73
N GLN A 579 -15.69 -7.60 2.74
CA GLN A 579 -15.50 -7.96 1.34
C GLN A 579 -14.02 -8.12 0.99
N ARG A 580 -13.17 -7.16 1.40
CA ARG A 580 -11.72 -7.26 1.20
C ARG A 580 -11.11 -8.50 1.86
N ALA A 581 -11.60 -8.86 3.04
CA ALA A 581 -11.17 -10.06 3.74
C ALA A 581 -11.56 -11.35 2.97
N ARG A 582 -12.78 -11.43 2.43
CA ARG A 582 -13.20 -12.55 1.58
C ARG A 582 -12.36 -12.65 0.31
N ASP A 583 -12.10 -11.51 -0.34
CA ASP A 583 -11.31 -11.42 -1.57
C ASP A 583 -9.81 -11.74 -1.37
N SER A 584 -9.35 -11.89 -0.12
CA SER A 584 -7.96 -12.15 0.22
C SER A 584 -7.77 -13.40 1.08
N ALA A 585 -8.80 -14.25 1.15
CA ALA A 585 -8.77 -15.50 1.89
C ALA A 585 -7.60 -16.41 1.44
N PRO A 586 -6.89 -17.11 2.36
CA PRO A 586 -7.16 -17.20 3.79
C PRO A 586 -6.77 -15.92 4.54
N SER A 587 -7.72 -15.35 5.28
CA SER A 587 -7.59 -14.01 5.88
C SER A 587 -8.07 -13.92 7.33
N LEU A 588 -7.54 -12.91 8.02
CA LEU A 588 -7.84 -12.58 9.40
C LEU A 588 -8.34 -11.15 9.48
N ILE A 589 -9.58 -10.94 9.94
CA ILE A 589 -10.08 -9.60 10.27
C ILE A 589 -9.76 -9.34 11.75
N PHE A 590 -8.97 -8.30 12.03
CA PHE A 590 -8.68 -7.85 13.37
C PHE A 590 -9.42 -6.55 13.70
N LEU A 591 -10.41 -6.64 14.59
CA LEU A 591 -11.19 -5.51 15.08
C LEU A 591 -10.65 -5.09 16.45
N ASP A 592 -9.73 -4.12 16.48
CA ASP A 592 -9.20 -3.58 17.74
C ASP A 592 -10.19 -2.57 18.34
N GLU A 593 -10.25 -2.50 19.67
CA GLU A 593 -11.22 -1.66 20.40
C GLU A 593 -12.67 -1.87 19.94
N VAL A 594 -13.08 -3.15 19.84
CA VAL A 594 -14.43 -3.51 19.35
C VAL A 594 -15.56 -2.95 20.23
N ASP A 595 -15.28 -2.62 21.48
CA ASP A 595 -16.21 -1.91 22.38
C ASP A 595 -16.55 -0.49 21.91
N ALA A 596 -15.65 0.18 21.18
CA ALA A 596 -15.94 1.47 20.55
C ALA A 596 -16.79 1.32 19.28
N LEU A 597 -16.60 0.22 18.54
CA LEU A 597 -17.35 -0.09 17.31
C LEU A 597 -18.77 -0.57 17.62
N ALA A 598 -18.91 -1.35 18.68
CA ALA A 598 -20.17 -2.01 19.05
C ALA A 598 -20.48 -1.92 20.55
N PRO A 599 -20.73 -0.69 21.05
CA PRO A 599 -21.16 -0.48 22.42
C PRO A 599 -22.55 -1.07 22.65
N ARG A 600 -22.90 -1.32 23.92
CA ARG A 600 -24.27 -1.69 24.30
C ARG A 600 -25.27 -0.66 23.77
N ARG A 601 -26.34 -1.17 23.16
CA ARG A 601 -27.45 -0.36 22.62
C ARG A 601 -27.98 0.62 23.67
N GLY A 602 -28.15 1.88 23.26
CA GLY A 602 -28.63 2.96 24.14
C GLY A 602 -27.55 3.67 24.96
N GLN A 603 -26.27 3.30 24.86
CA GLN A 603 -25.16 4.05 25.46
C GLN A 603 -24.54 5.11 24.53
N SER A 604 -24.83 5.06 23.23
CA SER A 604 -24.37 6.06 22.26
C SER A 604 -25.33 7.25 22.20
N SER A 605 -24.83 8.46 22.43
CA SER A 605 -25.61 9.71 22.30
C SER A 605 -25.83 10.16 20.85
N ASP A 606 -25.23 9.46 19.88
CA ASP A 606 -25.24 9.82 18.48
C ASP A 606 -26.46 9.24 17.76
N SER A 607 -27.16 10.10 17.01
CA SER A 607 -28.28 9.92 16.05
C SER A 607 -28.59 8.54 15.39
N GLY A 608 -28.50 7.42 16.12
CA GLY A 608 -28.67 6.05 15.62
C GLY A 608 -27.56 5.58 14.67
N VAL A 609 -26.41 6.25 14.59
CA VAL A 609 -25.29 5.84 13.71
C VAL A 609 -24.60 4.59 14.25
N GLY A 610 -24.28 4.57 15.55
CA GLY A 610 -23.64 3.42 16.21
C GLY A 610 -24.47 2.14 16.06
N ASP A 611 -25.78 2.21 16.30
CA ASP A 611 -26.68 1.06 16.19
C ASP A 611 -26.72 0.47 14.76
N ARG A 612 -26.61 1.32 13.73
CA ARG A 612 -26.57 0.84 12.33
C ARG A 612 -25.24 0.19 11.96
N VAL A 613 -24.13 0.70 12.49
CA VAL A 613 -22.80 0.07 12.34
C VAL A 613 -22.79 -1.30 13.02
N VAL A 614 -23.35 -1.42 14.23
CA VAL A 614 -23.52 -2.70 14.92
C VAL A 614 -24.38 -3.65 14.09
N ALA A 615 -25.51 -3.19 13.56
CA ALA A 615 -26.36 -4.01 12.70
C ALA A 615 -25.63 -4.51 11.45
N ALA A 616 -24.83 -3.65 10.80
CA ALA A 616 -24.02 -4.02 9.65
C ALA A 616 -22.96 -5.08 10.04
N LEU A 617 -22.25 -4.89 11.15
CA LEU A 617 -21.27 -5.86 11.65
C LEU A 617 -21.90 -7.22 11.96
N LEU A 618 -23.06 -7.23 12.63
CA LEU A 618 -23.81 -8.45 12.91
C LEU A 618 -24.22 -9.16 11.61
N THR A 619 -24.68 -8.40 10.60
CA THR A 619 -25.06 -8.95 9.30
C THR A 619 -23.87 -9.58 8.57
N GLU A 620 -22.69 -8.96 8.63
CA GLU A 620 -21.49 -9.51 8.00
C GLU A 620 -20.95 -10.75 8.73
N LEU A 621 -21.08 -10.82 10.07
CA LEU A 621 -20.72 -11.99 10.87
C LEU A 621 -21.69 -13.16 10.66
N ASP A 622 -22.99 -12.87 10.53
CA ASP A 622 -24.06 -13.86 10.31
C ASP A 622 -24.17 -14.33 8.84
N GLY A 623 -23.40 -13.72 7.93
CA GLY A 623 -23.64 -13.68 6.47
C GLY A 623 -24.13 -14.96 5.77
N VAL A 624 -24.85 -14.76 4.66
CA VAL A 624 -25.49 -15.84 3.86
C VAL A 624 -24.48 -16.81 3.24
N GLU A 625 -23.31 -16.30 2.84
CA GLU A 625 -22.17 -17.14 2.48
C GLU A 625 -21.33 -17.43 3.73
N PRO A 626 -21.09 -18.70 4.07
CA PRO A 626 -20.20 -19.02 5.17
C PRO A 626 -18.82 -18.41 4.86
N LEU A 627 -18.28 -17.66 5.82
CA LEU A 627 -16.89 -17.18 5.85
C LEU A 627 -15.93 -18.37 5.79
N ARG A 628 -15.78 -18.98 4.62
CA ARG A 628 -14.79 -20.03 4.36
C ARG A 628 -13.45 -19.32 4.28
N ASP A 629 -12.51 -19.77 5.09
CA ASP A 629 -11.15 -19.27 5.12
C ASP A 629 -11.01 -17.79 5.57
N VAL A 630 -12.01 -17.25 6.28
CA VAL A 630 -11.94 -15.92 6.94
C VAL A 630 -12.29 -16.07 8.42
N VAL A 631 -11.38 -15.64 9.30
CA VAL A 631 -11.60 -15.65 10.75
C VAL A 631 -11.66 -14.21 11.27
N VAL A 632 -12.59 -13.92 12.18
CA VAL A 632 -12.69 -12.61 12.83
C VAL A 632 -12.13 -12.67 14.24
N VAL A 633 -11.20 -11.78 14.57
CA VAL A 633 -10.66 -11.59 15.92
C VAL A 633 -10.98 -10.18 16.39
N GLY A 634 -11.83 -10.05 17.40
CA GLY A 634 -12.06 -8.80 18.12
C GLY A 634 -11.12 -8.66 19.30
N ALA A 635 -10.68 -7.44 19.61
CA ALA A 635 -9.96 -7.13 20.84
C ALA A 635 -10.64 -6.01 21.63
N THR A 636 -10.70 -6.15 22.95
CA THR A 636 -11.23 -5.11 23.85
C THR A 636 -10.49 -5.09 25.19
N ASN A 637 -10.50 -3.92 25.83
CA ASN A 637 -10.11 -3.78 27.24
C ASN A 637 -11.32 -3.84 28.19
N ARG A 638 -12.54 -3.71 27.64
CA ARG A 638 -13.79 -3.52 28.38
C ARG A 638 -14.89 -4.43 27.80
N PRO A 639 -14.79 -5.76 28.01
CA PRO A 639 -15.74 -6.71 27.45
C PRO A 639 -17.17 -6.51 27.97
N ASP A 640 -17.32 -5.86 29.14
CA ASP A 640 -18.60 -5.47 29.70
C ASP A 640 -19.36 -4.46 28.84
N LEU A 641 -18.68 -3.62 28.06
CA LEU A 641 -19.29 -2.57 27.23
C LEU A 641 -19.78 -3.04 25.85
N ILE A 642 -19.41 -4.25 25.43
CA ILE A 642 -19.78 -4.78 24.11
C ILE A 642 -21.27 -5.17 24.07
N ASP A 643 -21.94 -4.97 22.93
CA ASP A 643 -23.28 -5.52 22.68
C ASP A 643 -23.26 -7.06 22.86
N PRO A 644 -24.03 -7.64 23.80
CA PRO A 644 -24.10 -9.09 24.01
C PRO A 644 -24.50 -9.88 22.76
N ALA A 645 -25.15 -9.25 21.77
CA ALA A 645 -25.45 -9.85 20.49
C ALA A 645 -24.18 -10.33 19.76
N LEU A 646 -23.04 -9.65 19.89
CA LEU A 646 -21.78 -10.07 19.26
C LEU A 646 -21.19 -11.33 19.88
N LEU A 647 -21.53 -11.65 21.13
CA LEU A 647 -20.98 -12.77 21.89
C LEU A 647 -21.81 -14.05 21.75
N ARG A 648 -22.80 -14.06 20.86
CA ARG A 648 -23.65 -15.23 20.62
C ARG A 648 -22.93 -16.27 19.75
N PRO A 649 -23.29 -17.56 19.84
CA PRO A 649 -22.77 -18.61 18.95
C PRO A 649 -22.90 -18.21 17.48
N GLY A 650 -21.87 -18.53 16.68
CA GLY A 650 -21.76 -18.13 15.28
C GLY A 650 -21.18 -16.74 15.02
N ARG A 651 -20.81 -15.98 16.07
CA ARG A 651 -20.18 -14.64 15.98
C ARG A 651 -18.83 -14.63 16.69
N LEU A 652 -18.62 -13.76 17.69
CA LEU A 652 -17.45 -13.76 18.57
C LEU A 652 -17.66 -14.74 19.73
N GLU A 653 -17.83 -16.01 19.39
CA GLU A 653 -18.25 -17.05 20.33
C GLU A 653 -17.11 -17.58 21.21
N ARG A 654 -15.86 -17.50 20.74
CA ARG A 654 -14.71 -17.94 21.53
C ARG A 654 -14.13 -16.77 22.30
N LEU A 655 -14.28 -16.77 23.63
CA LEU A 655 -13.69 -15.76 24.50
C LEU A 655 -12.32 -16.22 25.01
N VAL A 656 -11.28 -15.41 24.78
CA VAL A 656 -9.90 -15.69 25.20
C VAL A 656 -9.40 -14.55 26.07
N PHE A 657 -9.14 -14.87 27.34
CA PHE A 657 -8.55 -13.92 28.29
C PHE A 657 -7.04 -13.82 28.06
N VAL A 658 -6.54 -12.59 27.94
CA VAL A 658 -5.11 -12.28 27.89
C VAL A 658 -4.68 -11.78 29.27
N PRO A 659 -3.97 -12.60 30.06
CA PRO A 659 -3.55 -12.21 31.39
C PRO A 659 -2.44 -11.14 31.35
N PRO A 660 -2.25 -10.39 32.43
CA PRO A 660 -1.06 -9.57 32.58
C PRO A 660 0.21 -10.45 32.60
N PRO A 661 1.34 -9.98 32.04
CA PRO A 661 2.54 -10.79 31.89
C PRO A 661 3.18 -11.11 33.25
N GLY A 662 3.55 -12.37 33.45
CA GLY A 662 4.39 -12.82 34.58
C GLY A 662 5.84 -12.37 34.45
N ALA A 663 6.71 -12.76 35.39
CA ALA A 663 8.13 -12.41 35.33
C ALA A 663 8.81 -12.96 34.06
N ASP A 664 8.59 -14.25 33.75
CA ASP A 664 9.14 -14.91 32.56
C ASP A 664 8.60 -14.27 31.26
N ALA A 665 7.30 -13.92 31.23
CA ALA A 665 6.70 -13.17 30.13
C ALA A 665 7.37 -11.81 29.93
N ARG A 666 7.57 -11.05 31.01
CA ARG A 666 8.23 -9.74 30.96
C ARG A 666 9.68 -9.87 30.48
N GLU A 667 10.42 -10.88 30.93
CA GLU A 667 11.78 -11.14 30.47
C GLU A 667 11.82 -11.38 28.95
N ALA A 668 10.92 -12.24 28.45
CA ALA A 668 10.82 -12.51 27.03
C ALA A 668 10.36 -11.27 26.22
N ILE A 669 9.41 -10.49 26.73
CA ILE A 669 8.99 -9.21 26.11
C ILE A 669 10.15 -8.23 26.06
N LEU A 670 10.91 -8.10 27.16
CA LEU A 670 12.11 -7.24 27.23
C LEU A 670 13.20 -7.72 26.28
N ARG A 671 13.43 -9.04 26.17
CA ARG A 671 14.39 -9.60 25.20
C ARG A 671 13.96 -9.33 23.77
N THR A 672 12.70 -9.63 23.41
CA THR A 672 12.20 -9.46 22.05
C THR A 672 12.21 -7.99 21.64
N THR A 673 11.75 -7.10 22.53
CA THR A 673 11.76 -5.65 22.29
C THR A 673 13.19 -5.09 22.31
N GLY A 674 14.06 -5.66 23.15
CA GLY A 674 15.46 -5.32 23.30
C GLY A 674 16.39 -5.92 22.24
N ARG A 675 15.94 -6.83 21.35
CA ARG A 675 16.78 -7.37 20.24
C ARG A 675 17.36 -6.27 19.35
N ALA A 676 16.68 -5.13 19.30
CA ALA A 676 17.04 -3.94 18.55
C ALA A 676 17.88 -2.94 19.36
N VAL A 677 17.94 -3.09 20.68
CA VAL A 677 18.57 -2.12 21.58
C VAL A 677 19.87 -2.72 22.11
N PRO A 678 21.03 -2.11 21.86
CA PRO A 678 22.28 -2.55 22.45
C PRO A 678 22.23 -2.31 23.97
N LEU A 679 22.34 -3.39 24.74
CA LEU A 679 22.31 -3.36 26.21
C LEU A 679 23.71 -3.62 26.73
N ALA A 680 24.15 -2.79 27.69
CA ALA A 680 25.44 -3.01 28.35
C ALA A 680 25.39 -4.32 29.15
N GLU A 681 26.54 -5.00 29.32
CA GLU A 681 26.64 -6.25 30.11
C GLU A 681 26.10 -6.10 31.55
N SER A 682 26.10 -4.87 32.08
CA SER A 682 25.52 -4.54 33.39
C SER A 682 23.98 -4.68 33.48
N VAL A 683 23.28 -4.83 32.35
CA VAL A 683 21.82 -4.93 32.28
C VAL A 683 21.39 -6.40 32.27
N ASP A 684 20.93 -6.87 33.43
CA ASP A 684 20.32 -8.19 33.58
C ASP A 684 18.79 -8.09 33.38
N LEU A 685 18.33 -8.53 32.20
CA LEU A 685 16.91 -8.52 31.84
C LEU A 685 16.05 -9.46 32.71
N ALA A 686 16.62 -10.56 33.20
CA ALA A 686 15.89 -11.51 34.05
C ALA A 686 15.62 -10.88 35.42
N ARG A 687 16.63 -10.26 36.03
CA ARG A 687 16.45 -9.49 37.27
C ARG A 687 15.50 -8.31 37.10
N LEU A 688 15.64 -7.58 36.00
CA LEU A 688 14.76 -6.46 35.68
C LEU A 688 13.30 -6.91 35.57
N ALA A 689 13.03 -8.06 34.93
CA ALA A 689 11.68 -8.57 34.76
C ALA A 689 10.97 -8.91 36.10
N ILE A 690 11.72 -9.39 37.09
CA ILE A 690 11.22 -9.65 38.45
C ILE A 690 10.79 -8.33 39.12
N ASP A 691 11.61 -7.28 38.99
CA ASP A 691 11.39 -5.96 39.60
C ASP A 691 10.27 -5.14 38.94
N LEU A 692 9.75 -5.58 37.81
CA LEU A 692 8.71 -4.91 37.03
C LEU A 692 7.30 -5.49 37.29
N ASP A 693 7.02 -5.91 38.52
CA ASP A 693 5.65 -6.29 38.88
C ASP A 693 4.66 -5.13 38.63
N GLY A 694 3.50 -5.47 38.07
CA GLY A 694 2.49 -4.48 37.65
C GLY A 694 2.78 -3.74 36.34
N PHE A 695 3.89 -4.05 35.64
CA PHE A 695 4.12 -3.51 34.29
C PHE A 695 3.40 -4.37 33.25
N SER A 696 2.69 -3.70 32.34
CA SER A 696 2.14 -4.31 31.13
C SER A 696 3.23 -4.53 30.06
N ALA A 697 2.91 -5.26 29.00
CA ALA A 697 3.85 -5.42 27.87
C ALA A 697 4.19 -4.07 27.22
N ALA A 698 3.20 -3.16 27.13
CA ALA A 698 3.39 -1.80 26.65
C ALA A 698 4.29 -0.99 27.58
N ASP A 699 4.16 -1.16 28.91
CA ASP A 699 5.03 -0.47 29.87
C ASP A 699 6.48 -0.97 29.77
N CYS A 700 6.70 -2.28 29.59
CA CYS A 700 8.02 -2.84 29.34
C CYS A 700 8.66 -2.25 28.07
N ALA A 701 7.89 -2.13 26.99
CA ALA A 701 8.36 -1.50 25.75
C ALA A 701 8.62 0.00 25.90
N ALA A 702 7.75 0.71 26.63
CA ALA A 702 7.94 2.12 26.95
C ALA A 702 9.18 2.34 27.84
N LEU A 703 9.43 1.43 28.78
CA LEU A 703 10.61 1.48 29.64
C LEU A 703 11.90 1.38 28.84
N LEU A 704 12.00 0.40 27.93
CA LEU A 704 13.18 0.27 27.07
C LEU A 704 13.34 1.46 26.13
N ARG A 705 12.23 1.99 25.59
CA ARG A 705 12.26 3.19 24.74
C ARG A 705 12.76 4.42 25.50
N GLU A 706 12.26 4.64 26.71
CA GLU A 706 12.71 5.76 27.55
C GLU A 706 14.15 5.55 28.03
N ALA A 707 14.59 4.30 28.24
CA ALA A 707 15.97 3.99 28.56
C ALA A 707 16.91 4.29 27.38
N ALA A 708 16.52 3.92 26.15
CA ALA A 708 17.23 4.30 24.93
C ALA A 708 17.29 5.82 24.74
N LEU A 709 16.15 6.52 24.90
CA LEU A 709 16.13 7.99 24.85
C LEU A 709 17.01 8.61 25.95
N SER A 710 17.04 8.03 27.14
CA SER A 710 17.91 8.48 28.23
C SER A 710 19.38 8.29 27.89
N ALA A 711 19.75 7.15 27.28
CA ALA A 711 21.10 6.88 26.80
C ALA A 711 21.50 7.87 25.69
N MET A 712 20.64 8.09 24.69
CA MET A 712 20.88 9.05 23.61
C MET A 712 20.98 10.51 24.10
N ARG A 713 20.19 10.90 25.12
CA ARG A 713 20.28 12.24 25.73
C ARG A 713 21.56 12.42 26.53
N ARG A 714 22.06 11.33 27.14
CA ARG A 714 23.34 11.31 27.86
C ARG A 714 24.51 11.46 26.88
N ASP A 715 24.48 10.71 25.79
CA ASP A 715 25.45 10.76 24.70
C ASP A 715 24.83 10.19 23.41
N VAL A 716 24.84 10.98 22.33
CA VAL A 716 24.30 10.56 21.01
C VAL A 716 25.09 9.41 20.39
N ASP A 717 26.36 9.29 20.77
CA ASP A 717 27.25 8.20 20.35
C ASP A 717 27.28 7.05 21.39
N ALA A 718 26.40 7.07 22.40
CA ALA A 718 26.28 5.97 23.36
C ALA A 718 26.00 4.66 22.60
N ALA A 719 26.95 3.74 22.69
CA ALA A 719 26.82 2.43 22.07
C ALA A 719 25.80 1.54 22.81
N ASP A 720 25.65 1.70 24.13
CA ASP A 720 24.87 0.79 24.97
C ASP A 720 23.96 1.52 25.98
N VAL A 721 22.76 0.98 26.18
CA VAL A 721 21.87 1.35 27.28
C VAL A 721 22.40 0.75 28.59
N THR A 722 22.61 1.60 29.58
CA THR A 722 23.17 1.19 30.89
C THR A 722 22.07 0.97 31.94
N ALA A 723 22.43 0.31 33.05
CA ALA A 723 21.54 0.18 34.20
C ALA A 723 21.08 1.53 34.78
N ALA A 724 21.90 2.58 34.67
CA ALA A 724 21.54 3.93 35.10
C ALA A 724 20.45 4.55 34.20
N ASP A 725 20.53 4.31 32.89
CA ASP A 725 19.52 4.77 31.93
C ASP A 725 18.18 4.06 32.16
N ILE A 726 18.19 2.76 32.46
CA ILE A 726 16.99 2.01 32.87
C ILE A 726 16.43 2.54 34.20
N ALA A 727 17.29 2.84 35.18
CA ALA A 727 16.85 3.41 36.45
C ALA A 727 16.23 4.80 36.28
N ALA A 728 16.73 5.62 35.36
CA ALA A 728 16.13 6.89 34.97
C ALA A 728 14.77 6.67 34.30
N ALA A 729 14.69 5.74 33.35
CA ALA A 729 13.46 5.37 32.66
C ALA A 729 12.37 4.88 33.62
N ARG A 730 12.71 4.09 34.65
CA ARG A 730 11.77 3.63 35.69
C ARG A 730 11.16 4.77 36.52
N ARG A 731 11.79 5.95 36.55
CA ARG A 731 11.22 7.13 37.22
C ARG A 731 10.16 7.80 36.36
N ALA A 732 10.32 7.76 35.04
CA ALA A 732 9.39 8.32 34.07
C ALA A 732 8.23 7.37 33.73
N VAL A 733 8.51 6.09 33.56
CA VAL A 733 7.52 5.04 33.23
C VAL A 733 7.06 4.36 34.52
N ARG A 734 5.77 4.51 34.83
CA ARG A 734 5.11 3.91 36.00
C ARG A 734 4.32 2.66 35.61
N PRO A 735 4.13 1.69 36.51
CA PRO A 735 3.27 0.53 36.26
C PRO A 735 1.84 1.00 35.96
N SER A 736 1.25 0.51 34.87
CA SER A 736 -0.10 0.90 34.44
C SER A 736 -1.20 -0.07 34.87
N LEU A 737 -0.85 -1.29 35.32
CA LEU A 737 -1.84 -2.31 35.64
C LEU A 737 -2.47 -2.07 37.01
N ASP A 738 -3.78 -1.85 37.00
CA ASP A 738 -4.59 -1.82 38.22
C ASP A 738 -5.03 -3.24 38.65
N ARG A 739 -4.84 -3.58 39.92
CA ARG A 739 -5.15 -4.91 40.48
C ARG A 739 -6.65 -5.17 40.50
N GLU A 740 -7.46 -4.17 40.83
CA GLU A 740 -8.92 -4.33 40.90
C GLU A 740 -9.51 -4.58 39.51
N GLN A 741 -9.05 -3.82 38.51
CA GLN A 741 -9.43 -4.03 37.11
C GLN A 741 -9.03 -5.44 36.60
N VAL A 742 -7.81 -5.90 36.91
CA VAL A 742 -7.35 -7.24 36.50
C VAL A 742 -8.22 -8.35 37.11
N GLU A 743 -8.57 -8.24 38.39
CA GLU A 743 -9.46 -9.20 39.05
C GLU A 743 -10.86 -9.19 38.46
N SER A 744 -11.41 -8.01 38.15
CA SER A 744 -12.71 -7.87 37.48
C SER A 744 -12.74 -8.62 36.15
N LEU A 745 -11.69 -8.49 35.34
CA LEU A 745 -11.57 -9.19 34.06
C LEU A 745 -11.41 -10.71 34.22
N ARG A 746 -10.71 -11.18 35.27
CA ARG A 746 -10.66 -12.63 35.59
C ARG A 746 -12.03 -13.16 36.00
N ARG A 747 -12.76 -12.45 36.87
CA ARG A 747 -14.13 -12.84 37.27
C ARG A 747 -15.09 -12.85 36.08
N TYR A 748 -14.91 -11.93 35.13
CA TYR A 748 -15.68 -11.93 33.88
C TYR A 748 -15.49 -13.25 33.11
N ALA A 749 -14.25 -13.76 33.05
CA ALA A 749 -13.95 -15.06 32.45
C ALA A 749 -14.68 -16.21 33.15
N GLU A 750 -14.64 -16.24 34.48
CA GLU A 750 -15.25 -17.28 35.32
C GLU A 750 -16.79 -17.26 35.27
N SER A 751 -17.41 -16.08 35.10
CA SER A 751 -18.87 -15.93 35.08
C SER A 751 -19.57 -16.41 33.79
N ARG A 752 -18.80 -16.76 32.77
CA ARG A 752 -19.27 -17.09 31.41
C ARG A 752 -19.00 -18.54 31.01
N TYR A 753 -18.22 -19.27 31.80
CA TYR A 753 -18.12 -20.74 31.78
C TYR A 753 -19.08 -21.32 32.81
#